data_AF-A0AAD7YVC3-F1
#
_entry.id   AF-A0AAD7YVC3-F1
#
_cell.length_a   1.000
_cell.length_b   1.000
_cell.length_c   1.000
_cell.angle_alpha   90.00
_cell.angle_beta   90.00
_cell.angle_gamma   90.00
#
_symmetry.space_group_name_H-M   'P 1'
#
loop_
_entity.id
_entity.type
_entity.pdbx_description
1 polymer ?
#
loop_
_entity_poly.entity_id
_entity_poly.type
_entity_poly.pdbx_seq_one_letter_code
_entity_poly.pdbx_strand_id
1 'polypeptide(L)'
;MSRLVDYFVIVGFDHEKERGGLNSGVVLQRFPEINWEDTPFHDGIGWFCQPQGWSLSTERTEPRFYVSVLTDVDANRHYCACLCFNETVAITPTKPADEDEESLESTRPVPNITHHSIMYAPKCLVIVSRQDYIDTFRNCLGIIYTVWVENLGVPLETLVGNLVGGVLVPGAGGPQVRFSIGAGDRQALQPPAAPPMPVTHTAVYMLLRLLGIHNSVTLWCAVMSEHKVLLVSLAAARLAAACRALAALMFPFRYAHVYIPLLPAGLAEVLATPTPFLIGVHSSLKEEVSELVACRALAALMFPFRYAHVYIPLLPAGLAEVLATPTPFLIGVHSSLKEEVSELLDVIVADLDVGSLHIPAGVNIPRPEGKLLSSLQEALALVMQPELRSADSAFAPPPPASSPPHMLDKEIRAVFMRTLAKLLQGYRHCLTIIRIHPSPVLTFHKMGFLGARGLSQCQFAVRLLDSMFFNGLVAERGPPWRATDIWDELVQNLPEQNRLESLNPELELQHLQDLAMQLHLNENPNPQAFQQRILRPPEGASSRIHQPPLPPLDAARVRDVMREVAQRSASNPKGRVVSYPPAPLPPLDAARVRDVMREVAQRSASNPKYVSCVLHSNASYGRQRARRLVSTSPPSRH
;
A
#
# COMPACT_ATOMS: atom_id res chain seq x y z
N MET A 1 18.72 -13.61 -2.78
CA MET A 1 18.67 -12.19 -2.38
C MET A 1 18.22 -11.41 -3.60
N SER A 2 17.34 -10.44 -3.42
CA SER A 2 16.92 -9.53 -4.48
C SER A 2 17.70 -8.22 -4.41
N ARG A 3 17.71 -7.44 -5.49
CA ARG A 3 18.26 -6.08 -5.47
C ARG A 3 17.33 -5.17 -4.68
N LEU A 4 17.89 -4.22 -3.93
CA LEU A 4 17.10 -3.17 -3.27
C LEU A 4 16.57 -2.15 -4.28
N VAL A 5 17.38 -1.79 -5.27
CA VAL A 5 17.05 -0.84 -6.32
C VAL A 5 17.28 -1.50 -7.67
N ASP A 6 16.28 -1.46 -8.54
CA ASP A 6 16.40 -1.96 -9.92
C ASP A 6 16.96 -0.84 -10.83
N TYR A 7 16.46 0.40 -10.69
CA TYR A 7 16.98 1.56 -11.44
C TYR A 7 17.04 2.84 -10.58
N PHE A 8 18.04 3.67 -10.84
CA PHE A 8 18.05 5.09 -10.47
C PHE A 8 17.87 5.93 -11.74
N VAL A 9 16.98 6.93 -11.70
CA VAL A 9 16.60 7.72 -12.87
C VAL A 9 16.60 9.20 -12.50
N ILE A 10 17.09 10.04 -13.41
CA ILE A 10 16.97 11.49 -13.36
C ILE A 10 15.97 11.88 -14.45
N VAL A 11 14.86 12.51 -14.05
CA VAL A 11 13.82 12.99 -14.97
C VAL A 11 13.73 14.51 -14.86
N GLY A 12 13.72 15.20 -15.98
CA GLY A 12 13.63 16.66 -16.04
C GLY A 12 12.55 17.14 -16.99
N PHE A 13 12.27 18.43 -16.93
CA PHE A 13 11.36 19.10 -17.85
C PHE A 13 11.92 19.09 -19.28
N ASP A 14 11.08 18.72 -20.26
CA ASP A 14 11.44 18.66 -21.68
C ASP A 14 11.31 20.04 -22.34
N HIS A 15 12.41 20.82 -22.30
CA HIS A 15 12.48 22.14 -22.90
C HIS A 15 12.35 22.16 -24.43
N GLU A 16 12.53 21.02 -25.12
CA GLU A 16 12.37 20.96 -26.57
C GLU A 16 10.89 20.88 -26.95
N LYS A 17 10.10 20.09 -26.22
CA LYS A 17 8.65 19.98 -26.45
C LYS A 17 7.85 21.20 -25.99
N GLU A 18 8.36 21.94 -25.01
CA GLU A 18 7.78 23.23 -24.60
C GLU A 18 7.65 24.19 -25.79
N ARG A 19 8.66 24.22 -26.67
CA ARG A 19 8.66 25.05 -27.89
C ARG A 19 7.58 24.63 -28.89
N GLY A 20 7.11 23.38 -28.80
CA GLY A 20 5.98 22.85 -29.56
C GLY A 20 4.62 22.98 -28.85
N GLY A 21 4.55 23.66 -27.70
CA GLY A 21 3.32 23.87 -26.93
C GLY A 21 2.89 22.67 -26.06
N LEU A 22 3.76 21.67 -25.89
CA LEU A 22 3.49 20.51 -25.04
C LEU A 22 4.44 20.47 -23.85
N ASN A 23 3.90 20.41 -22.63
CA ASN A 23 4.72 20.23 -21.43
C ASN A 23 4.82 18.75 -21.07
N SER A 24 6.04 18.23 -20.97
CA SER A 24 6.26 16.83 -20.56
C SER A 24 7.60 16.65 -19.86
N GLY A 25 7.76 15.49 -19.22
CA GLY A 25 9.03 15.07 -18.65
C GLY A 25 9.81 14.19 -19.61
N VAL A 26 11.13 14.26 -19.51
CA VAL A 26 12.06 13.40 -20.24
C VAL A 26 13.05 12.75 -19.29
N VAL A 27 13.35 11.47 -19.51
CA VAL A 27 14.43 10.77 -18.80
C VAL A 27 15.75 11.36 -19.28
N LEU A 28 16.43 12.09 -18.40
CA LEU A 28 17.72 12.69 -18.69
C LEU A 28 18.85 11.65 -18.59
N GLN A 29 18.81 10.84 -17.53
CA GLN A 29 19.78 9.78 -17.28
C GLN A 29 19.13 8.62 -16.52
N ARG A 30 19.63 7.41 -16.72
CA ARG A 30 19.21 6.23 -15.96
C ARG A 30 20.39 5.30 -15.70
N PHE A 31 20.36 4.60 -14.56
CA PHE A 31 21.38 3.66 -14.14
C PHE A 31 20.73 2.40 -13.56
N PRO A 32 21.10 1.19 -14.04
CA PRO A 32 21.98 0.95 -15.18
C PRO A 32 21.35 1.42 -16.51
N GLU A 33 22.20 1.69 -17.51
CA GLU A 33 21.77 2.04 -18.88
C GLU A 33 21.26 0.83 -19.66
N ILE A 34 21.67 -0.37 -19.26
CA ILE A 34 21.24 -1.64 -19.84
C ILE A 34 20.15 -2.22 -18.96
N ASN A 35 19.08 -2.71 -19.59
CA ASN A 35 17.96 -3.30 -18.86
C ASN A 35 18.39 -4.60 -18.17
N TRP A 36 17.84 -4.84 -16.99
CA TRP A 36 17.90 -6.16 -16.37
C TRP A 36 17.02 -7.14 -17.14
N GLU A 37 17.50 -8.38 -17.31
CA GLU A 37 16.71 -9.45 -17.94
C GLU A 37 15.43 -9.76 -17.15
N ASP A 38 15.49 -9.70 -15.82
CA ASP A 38 14.36 -10.02 -14.94
C ASP A 38 13.43 -8.84 -14.64
N THR A 39 13.86 -7.61 -14.95
CA THR A 39 13.08 -6.38 -14.71
C THR A 39 13.39 -5.35 -15.80
N PRO A 40 12.68 -5.35 -16.94
CA PRO A 40 12.88 -4.34 -17.97
C PRO A 40 12.52 -2.94 -17.46
N PHE A 41 13.13 -1.91 -18.04
CA PHE A 41 12.84 -0.52 -17.70
C PHE A 41 11.51 -0.06 -18.29
N HIS A 42 10.78 0.81 -17.57
CA HIS A 42 9.49 1.37 -18.01
C HIS A 42 9.65 2.83 -18.46
N ASP A 43 9.49 3.08 -19.77
CA ASP A 43 9.68 4.42 -20.36
C ASP A 43 8.60 5.44 -19.91
N GLY A 44 7.47 4.97 -19.41
CA GLY A 44 6.38 5.80 -18.88
C GLY A 44 6.66 6.48 -17.52
N ILE A 45 7.85 6.31 -16.95
CA ILE A 45 8.19 6.82 -15.61
C ILE A 45 7.98 8.34 -15.47
N GLY A 46 8.19 9.10 -16.55
CA GLY A 46 8.06 10.56 -16.55
C GLY A 46 6.65 11.06 -16.16
N TRP A 47 5.60 10.30 -16.47
CA TRP A 47 4.23 10.62 -16.05
C TRP A 47 4.08 10.59 -14.53
N PHE A 48 4.77 9.67 -13.86
CA PHE A 48 4.66 9.45 -12.42
C PHE A 48 5.60 10.33 -11.59
N CYS A 49 6.52 11.04 -12.24
CA CYS A 49 7.43 12.00 -11.61
C CYS A 49 6.84 13.40 -11.45
N GLN A 50 5.77 13.73 -12.17
CA GLN A 50 4.99 14.95 -11.94
C GLN A 50 3.51 14.62 -12.13
N PRO A 51 2.84 14.06 -11.10
CA PRO A 51 1.48 13.55 -11.23
C PRO A 51 0.45 14.66 -11.53
N GLN A 52 0.77 15.93 -11.22
CA GLN A 52 -0.07 17.08 -11.56
C GLN A 52 0.24 17.66 -12.96
N GLY A 53 1.15 17.04 -13.70
CA GLY A 53 1.66 17.56 -14.96
C GLY A 53 3.00 18.27 -14.82
N TRP A 54 3.72 18.36 -15.94
CA TRP A 54 4.96 19.11 -16.04
C TRP A 54 4.64 20.56 -16.38
N SER A 55 5.17 21.52 -15.65
CA SER A 55 4.99 22.95 -15.94
C SER A 55 6.14 23.76 -15.35
N LEU A 56 6.46 24.89 -16.00
CA LEU A 56 7.32 25.90 -15.39
C LEU A 56 6.54 26.67 -14.32
N SER A 57 7.24 27.08 -13.28
CA SER A 57 6.67 27.86 -12.18
C SER A 57 7.47 29.15 -11.98
N THR A 58 6.79 30.23 -11.61
CA THR A 58 7.42 31.46 -11.11
C THR A 58 7.78 31.36 -9.62
N GLU A 59 7.16 30.41 -8.92
CA GLU A 59 7.40 30.14 -7.52
C GLU A 59 8.33 28.94 -7.34
N ARG A 60 9.22 29.07 -6.36
CA ARG A 60 10.09 27.99 -5.94
C ARG A 60 9.42 27.16 -4.86
N THR A 61 9.42 25.85 -5.03
CA THR A 61 8.86 24.91 -4.05
C THR A 61 9.95 24.11 -3.35
N GLU A 62 9.70 23.76 -2.09
CA GLU A 62 10.55 22.81 -1.36
C GLU A 62 10.52 21.41 -2.02
N PRO A 63 11.60 20.63 -1.89
CA PRO A 63 11.64 19.27 -2.41
C PRO A 63 10.53 18.40 -1.81
N ARG A 64 9.79 17.71 -2.68
CA ARG A 64 8.69 16.81 -2.30
C ARG A 64 9.08 15.38 -2.58
N PHE A 65 8.80 14.50 -1.61
CA PHE A 65 8.95 13.06 -1.77
C PHE A 65 7.60 12.35 -1.76
N TYR A 66 7.42 11.42 -2.68
CA TYR A 66 6.28 10.51 -2.73
C TYR A 66 6.64 9.24 -3.48
N VAL A 67 5.76 8.24 -3.44
CA VAL A 67 5.95 6.96 -4.15
C VAL A 67 4.75 6.70 -5.03
N SER A 68 5.01 6.50 -6.31
CA SER A 68 4.06 5.99 -7.29
C SER A 68 4.26 4.48 -7.45
N VAL A 69 3.25 3.76 -7.95
CA VAL A 69 3.35 2.31 -8.19
C VAL A 69 2.95 2.01 -9.62
N LEU A 70 3.85 1.35 -10.34
CA LEU A 70 3.58 0.76 -11.65
C LEU A 70 3.22 -0.71 -11.43
N THR A 71 2.18 -1.19 -12.09
CA THR A 71 1.81 -2.60 -12.05
C THR A 71 2.07 -3.19 -13.43
N ASP A 72 2.81 -4.29 -13.51
CA ASP A 72 3.05 -4.99 -14.77
C ASP A 72 1.93 -5.97 -15.12
N VAL A 73 2.06 -6.64 -16.27
CA VAL A 73 1.07 -7.58 -16.80
C VAL A 73 0.85 -8.80 -15.90
N ASP A 74 1.82 -9.13 -15.04
CA ASP A 74 1.75 -10.24 -14.08
C ASP A 74 1.24 -9.77 -12.70
N ALA A 75 0.72 -8.55 -12.63
CA ALA A 75 0.27 -7.87 -11.41
C ALA A 75 1.37 -7.66 -10.35
N ASN A 76 2.65 -7.70 -10.74
CA ASN A 76 3.73 -7.31 -9.86
C ASN A 76 3.83 -5.79 -9.77
N ARG A 77 4.23 -5.30 -8.59
CA ARG A 77 4.32 -3.87 -8.29
C ARG A 77 5.76 -3.40 -8.36
N HIS A 78 5.99 -2.33 -9.10
CA HIS A 78 7.24 -1.59 -9.17
C HIS A 78 7.03 -0.22 -8.52
N TYR A 79 7.68 -0.03 -7.38
CA TYR A 79 7.64 1.18 -6.59
C TYR A 79 8.58 2.22 -7.20
N CYS A 80 8.04 3.40 -7.48
CA CYS A 80 8.74 4.53 -8.06
C CYS A 80 8.81 5.64 -7.01
N ALA A 81 9.87 5.65 -6.23
CA ALA A 81 10.10 6.66 -5.21
C ALA A 81 10.70 7.91 -5.87
N CYS A 82 9.96 9.01 -5.84
CA CYS A 82 10.30 10.26 -6.49
C CYS A 82 10.67 11.31 -5.44
N LEU A 83 11.84 11.92 -5.58
CA LEU A 83 12.20 13.17 -4.90
C LEU A 83 12.25 14.28 -5.94
N CYS A 84 11.23 15.13 -5.95
CA CYS A 84 11.07 16.21 -6.92
C CYS A 84 11.39 17.57 -6.32
N PHE A 85 12.12 18.37 -7.06
CA PHE A 85 12.62 19.70 -6.70
C PHE A 85 12.68 20.55 -7.95
N ASN A 86 13.00 21.83 -7.80
CA ASN A 86 12.99 22.76 -8.93
C ASN A 86 14.40 23.30 -9.19
N GLU A 87 14.76 23.45 -10.47
CA GLU A 87 15.97 24.13 -10.91
C GLU A 87 15.62 25.48 -11.53
N THR A 88 16.52 26.46 -11.38
CA THR A 88 16.39 27.78 -11.99
C THR A 88 16.61 27.72 -13.50
N VAL A 89 15.66 28.26 -14.26
CA VAL A 89 15.74 28.43 -15.71
C VAL A 89 15.55 29.92 -16.00
N ALA A 90 16.52 30.54 -16.67
CA ALA A 90 16.40 31.92 -17.12
C ALA A 90 15.73 31.93 -18.50
N ILE A 91 14.55 32.53 -18.62
CA ILE A 91 13.95 32.78 -19.93
C ILE A 91 14.50 34.12 -20.44
N THR A 92 15.09 34.10 -21.63
CA THR A 92 15.39 35.33 -22.37
C THR A 92 14.07 35.79 -22.97
N PRO A 93 13.55 37.00 -22.67
CA PRO A 93 12.34 37.46 -23.31
C PRO A 93 12.55 37.47 -24.82
N THR A 94 11.69 36.76 -25.57
CA THR A 94 11.49 37.05 -26.99
C THR A 94 11.05 38.51 -27.10
N LYS A 95 11.61 39.23 -28.09
CA LYS A 95 11.40 40.66 -28.33
C LYS A 95 9.96 41.11 -28.02
N PRO A 96 9.77 42.29 -27.40
CA PRO A 96 8.43 42.82 -27.16
C PRO A 96 7.64 42.84 -28.47
N ALA A 97 6.36 42.48 -28.41
CA ALA A 97 5.45 42.41 -29.56
C ALA A 97 4.99 43.80 -30.06
N ASP A 98 5.75 44.86 -29.76
CA ASP A 98 5.42 46.25 -30.09
C ASP A 98 6.59 46.87 -30.88
N GLU A 99 6.81 46.40 -32.10
CA GLU A 99 7.58 47.13 -33.13
C GLU A 99 6.71 47.26 -34.39
N ASP A 100 5.50 47.79 -34.25
CA ASP A 100 4.71 48.34 -35.35
C ASP A 100 3.90 49.54 -34.83
N GLU A 101 4.53 50.72 -34.74
CA GLU A 101 4.01 51.98 -35.29
C GLU A 101 4.90 53.19 -34.93
N GLU A 102 5.37 53.84 -36.00
CA GLU A 102 5.76 55.25 -36.15
C GLU A 102 6.90 55.85 -35.30
N SER A 103 8.03 55.97 -35.98
CA SER A 103 9.11 56.93 -35.74
C SER A 103 8.62 58.36 -35.54
N LEU A 104 9.15 59.06 -34.51
CA LEU A 104 9.62 60.45 -34.57
C LEU A 104 10.54 60.76 -33.36
N GLU A 105 11.79 61.06 -33.69
CA GLU A 105 12.81 61.83 -32.94
C GLU A 105 12.92 61.69 -31.40
N SER A 106 13.88 60.87 -30.93
CA SER A 106 14.74 61.27 -29.81
C SER A 106 16.05 60.46 -29.75
N THR A 107 17.17 61.13 -30.01
CA THR A 107 18.53 60.60 -29.73
C THR A 107 18.82 60.65 -28.23
N ARG A 108 18.49 59.57 -27.51
CA ARG A 108 19.13 59.21 -26.23
C ARG A 108 19.28 57.68 -26.14
N PRO A 109 20.47 57.14 -25.84
CA PRO A 109 20.60 55.72 -25.57
C PRO A 109 19.96 55.44 -24.21
N VAL A 110 18.74 54.92 -24.21
CA VAL A 110 18.13 54.33 -23.02
C VAL A 110 18.82 52.98 -22.81
N PRO A 111 19.38 52.67 -21.62
CA PRO A 111 19.91 51.34 -21.38
C PRO A 111 18.77 50.32 -21.52
N ASN A 112 18.89 49.41 -22.48
CA ASN A 112 18.01 48.24 -22.59
C ASN A 112 18.20 47.38 -21.34
N ILE A 113 17.37 47.62 -20.32
CA ILE A 113 17.25 46.72 -19.17
C ILE A 113 16.47 45.51 -19.68
N THR A 114 17.18 44.45 -20.07
CA THR A 114 16.56 43.15 -20.32
C THR A 114 16.04 42.60 -19.00
N HIS A 115 14.72 42.62 -18.80
CA HIS A 115 14.07 41.97 -17.67
C HIS A 115 14.17 40.45 -17.84
N HIS A 116 15.11 39.82 -17.14
CA HIS A 116 15.16 38.36 -17.02
C HIS A 116 14.12 37.92 -15.98
N SER A 117 13.03 37.28 -16.43
CA SER A 117 12.15 36.57 -15.52
C SER A 117 12.76 35.20 -15.22
N ILE A 118 13.13 34.97 -13.95
CA ILE A 118 13.58 33.67 -13.48
C ILE A 118 12.35 32.77 -13.38
N MET A 119 12.39 31.61 -14.05
CA MET A 119 11.43 30.54 -13.88
C MET A 119 12.08 29.33 -13.24
N TYR A 120 11.26 28.39 -12.79
CA TYR A 120 11.67 27.17 -12.11
C TYR A 120 11.12 25.97 -12.87
N ALA A 121 12.01 25.10 -13.35
CA ALA A 121 11.65 23.86 -14.01
C ALA A 121 11.70 22.69 -13.01
N PRO A 122 10.68 21.82 -12.99
CA PRO A 122 10.69 20.64 -12.15
C PRO A 122 11.75 19.63 -12.61
N LYS A 123 12.39 18.97 -11.64
CA LYS A 123 13.31 17.86 -11.83
C LYS A 123 13.10 16.83 -10.72
N CYS A 124 13.30 15.56 -11.01
CA CYS A 124 13.12 14.48 -10.03
C CYS A 124 14.29 13.49 -10.06
N LEU A 125 14.74 13.11 -8.86
CA LEU A 125 15.54 11.90 -8.63
C LEU A 125 14.57 10.75 -8.32
N VAL A 126 14.74 9.61 -8.99
CA VAL A 126 13.79 8.51 -8.91
C VAL A 126 14.50 7.20 -8.62
N ILE A 127 13.98 6.43 -7.68
CA ILE A 127 14.32 5.02 -7.48
C ILE A 127 13.16 4.17 -7.99
N VAL A 128 13.45 3.22 -8.88
CA VAL A 128 12.53 2.16 -9.30
C VAL A 128 12.95 0.86 -8.63
N SER A 129 12.02 0.19 -7.94
CA SER A 129 12.29 -1.03 -7.20
C SER A 129 11.08 -1.94 -7.11
N ARG A 130 11.30 -3.26 -7.15
CA ARG A 130 10.29 -4.27 -6.76
C ARG A 130 10.09 -4.41 -5.25
N GLN A 131 10.87 -3.70 -4.43
CA GLN A 131 10.84 -3.77 -2.97
C GLN A 131 10.07 -2.58 -2.36
N ASP A 132 9.31 -2.81 -1.28
CA ASP A 132 8.52 -1.77 -0.60
C ASP A 132 9.27 -1.16 0.60
N TYR A 133 10.46 -0.58 0.37
CA TYR A 133 11.29 0.07 1.40
C TYR A 133 11.27 1.59 1.29
N ILE A 134 10.07 2.17 1.38
CA ILE A 134 9.83 3.59 1.11
C ILE A 134 10.69 4.53 1.94
N ASP A 135 10.84 4.28 3.24
CA ASP A 135 11.64 5.13 4.11
C ASP A 135 13.14 5.04 3.75
N THR A 136 13.61 3.85 3.38
CA THR A 136 14.97 3.66 2.87
C THR A 136 15.19 4.42 1.56
N PHE A 137 14.23 4.38 0.64
CA PHE A 137 14.31 5.13 -0.62
C PHE A 137 14.30 6.64 -0.38
N ARG A 138 13.44 7.13 0.52
CA ARG A 138 13.41 8.54 0.95
C ARG A 138 14.77 8.97 1.48
N ASN A 139 15.36 8.17 2.36
CA ASN A 139 16.67 8.46 2.95
C ASN A 139 17.77 8.50 1.88
N CYS A 140 17.81 7.51 0.99
CA CYS A 140 18.80 7.44 -0.09
C CYS A 140 18.71 8.66 -1.03
N LEU A 141 17.50 8.98 -1.52
CA LEU A 141 17.29 10.14 -2.38
C LEU A 141 17.60 11.46 -1.66
N GLY A 142 17.21 11.58 -0.39
CA GLY A 142 17.51 12.74 0.45
C GLY A 142 19.02 12.96 0.65
N ILE A 143 19.80 11.90 0.84
CA ILE A 143 21.26 11.98 0.93
C ILE A 143 21.86 12.48 -0.39
N ILE A 144 21.46 11.91 -1.53
CA ILE A 144 21.95 12.32 -2.85
C ILE A 144 21.65 13.80 -3.10
N TYR A 145 20.42 14.24 -2.83
CA TYR A 145 20.02 15.64 -2.94
C TYR A 145 20.81 16.55 -1.99
N THR A 146 21.04 16.12 -0.74
CA THR A 146 21.81 16.90 0.24
C THR A 146 23.25 17.10 -0.19
N VAL A 147 23.91 16.04 -0.67
CA VAL A 147 25.30 16.11 -1.14
C VAL A 147 25.45 17.07 -2.31
N TRP A 148 24.47 17.09 -3.22
CA TRP A 148 24.43 18.04 -4.33
C TRP A 148 24.20 19.48 -3.85
N VAL A 149 23.09 19.75 -3.13
CA VAL A 149 22.71 21.11 -2.73
C VAL A 149 23.74 21.77 -1.82
N GLU A 150 24.35 21.01 -0.91
CA GLU A 150 25.35 21.54 0.02
C GLU A 150 26.79 21.40 -0.50
N ASN A 151 26.98 20.86 -1.71
CA ASN A 151 28.29 20.66 -2.34
C ASN A 151 29.32 20.00 -1.39
N LEU A 152 28.96 18.84 -0.83
CA LEU A 152 29.75 18.18 0.22
C LEU A 152 31.05 17.49 -0.26
N GLY A 153 31.44 17.69 -1.53
CA GLY A 153 32.67 17.13 -2.11
C GLY A 153 32.66 15.60 -2.33
N VAL A 154 31.53 14.93 -2.08
CA VAL A 154 31.36 13.50 -2.35
C VAL A 154 30.82 13.34 -3.78
N PRO A 155 31.47 12.58 -4.67
CA PRO A 155 30.97 12.38 -6.03
C PRO A 155 29.60 11.69 -6.04
N LEU A 156 28.64 12.25 -6.76
CA LEU A 156 27.29 11.70 -6.85
C LEU A 156 27.28 10.32 -7.51
N GLU A 157 28.21 10.05 -8.43
CA GLU A 157 28.36 8.74 -9.08
C GLU A 157 28.67 7.64 -8.08
N THR A 158 29.44 7.95 -7.02
CA THR A 158 29.72 7.00 -5.94
C THR A 158 28.46 6.65 -5.19
N LEU A 159 27.61 7.64 -4.88
CA LEU A 159 26.34 7.41 -4.17
C LEU A 159 25.38 6.55 -5.01
N VAL A 160 25.20 6.91 -6.29
CA VAL A 160 24.31 6.20 -7.21
C VAL A 160 24.83 4.79 -7.49
N GLY A 161 26.13 4.62 -7.74
CA GLY A 161 26.75 3.32 -7.98
C GLY A 161 26.64 2.38 -6.78
N ASN A 162 26.87 2.88 -5.56
CA ASN A 162 26.69 2.09 -4.34
C ASN A 162 25.22 1.70 -4.11
N LEU A 163 24.28 2.60 -4.38
CA LEU A 163 22.85 2.34 -4.23
C LEU A 163 22.36 1.26 -5.20
N VAL A 164 22.65 1.41 -6.49
CA VAL A 164 22.15 0.53 -7.55
C VAL A 164 22.91 -0.80 -7.58
N GLY A 165 24.24 -0.77 -7.39
CA GLY A 165 25.08 -1.97 -7.48
C GLY A 165 25.31 -2.71 -6.17
N GLY A 166 25.04 -2.08 -5.02
CA GLY A 166 25.62 -2.51 -3.75
C GLY A 166 24.69 -3.04 -2.67
N VAL A 167 23.38 -2.85 -2.81
CA VAL A 167 22.45 -3.19 -1.74
C VAL A 167 21.56 -4.35 -2.14
N LEU A 168 21.77 -5.48 -1.47
CA LEU A 168 20.97 -6.69 -1.62
C LEU A 168 20.04 -6.86 -0.43
N VAL A 169 18.80 -7.24 -0.73
CA VAL A 169 17.76 -7.56 0.25
C VAL A 169 17.83 -9.06 0.55
N PRO A 170 18.03 -9.45 1.83
CA PRO A 170 17.94 -10.84 2.25
C PRO A 170 16.55 -11.40 2.02
N GLY A 171 16.43 -12.73 2.02
CA GLY A 171 15.12 -13.36 2.06
C GLY A 171 14.34 -12.96 3.33
N ALA A 172 13.05 -13.23 3.31
CA ALA A 172 12.19 -13.13 4.49
C ALA A 172 12.79 -13.78 5.74
N GLY A 173 12.62 -13.13 6.90
CA GLY A 173 13.22 -13.55 8.16
C GLY A 173 14.76 -13.54 8.16
N GLY A 174 15.37 -13.04 7.08
CA GLY A 174 16.81 -12.92 6.95
C GLY A 174 17.40 -11.91 7.92
N PRO A 175 18.73 -11.86 8.05
CA PRO A 175 19.43 -10.97 8.97
C PRO A 175 19.31 -9.50 8.55
N GLN A 176 19.50 -8.58 9.50
CA GLN A 176 19.58 -7.16 9.21
C GLN A 176 20.81 -6.85 8.35
N VAL A 177 20.60 -6.15 7.24
CA VAL A 177 21.67 -5.65 6.38
C VAL A 177 21.94 -4.20 6.75
N ARG A 178 23.20 -3.89 7.02
CA ARG A 178 23.68 -2.52 7.24
C ARG A 178 24.44 -2.08 6.01
N PHE A 179 24.15 -0.89 5.52
CA PHE A 179 24.79 -0.37 4.32
C PHE A 179 24.98 1.15 4.41
N SER A 180 25.77 1.67 3.49
CA SER A 180 26.05 3.08 3.29
C SER A 180 26.12 3.32 1.79
N ILE A 181 25.51 4.39 1.32
CA ILE A 181 25.69 4.84 -0.07
C ILE A 181 26.84 5.85 -0.18
N GLY A 182 27.24 6.48 0.93
CA GLY A 182 28.39 7.37 1.02
C GLY A 182 28.11 8.58 1.92
N ALA A 183 29.00 9.57 1.89
CA ALA A 183 28.90 10.78 2.72
C ALA A 183 28.82 10.53 4.25
N GLY A 184 29.22 9.34 4.71
CA GLY A 184 29.21 8.98 6.13
C GLY A 184 27.83 8.57 6.67
N ASP A 185 26.88 8.27 5.79
CA ASP A 185 25.59 7.71 6.17
C ASP A 185 25.71 6.31 6.77
N ARG A 186 24.70 5.92 7.55
CA ARG A 186 24.56 4.55 8.08
C ARG A 186 23.10 4.17 8.05
N GLN A 187 22.78 3.19 7.22
CA GLN A 187 21.42 2.73 6.99
C GLN A 187 21.31 1.25 7.34
N ALA A 188 20.09 0.81 7.66
CA ALA A 188 19.79 -0.58 7.89
C ALA A 188 18.48 -0.97 7.21
N LEU A 189 18.46 -2.21 6.74
CA LEU A 189 17.31 -2.84 6.12
C LEU A 189 17.10 -4.21 6.74
N GLN A 190 15.85 -4.50 7.07
CA GLN A 190 15.46 -5.75 7.70
C GLN A 190 14.19 -6.24 7.00
N PRO A 191 14.23 -7.38 6.30
CA PRO A 191 13.03 -8.00 5.77
C PRO A 191 12.09 -8.41 6.90
N PRO A 192 10.76 -8.37 6.67
CA PRO A 192 9.79 -8.92 7.61
C PRO A 192 10.06 -10.39 7.91
N ALA A 193 9.65 -10.86 9.09
CA ALA A 193 9.90 -12.23 9.54
C ALA A 193 9.30 -13.29 8.61
N ALA A 194 8.05 -13.10 8.18
CA ALA A 194 7.27 -14.04 7.38
C ALA A 194 6.32 -13.31 6.41
N PRO A 195 6.64 -13.19 5.11
CA PRO A 195 5.68 -12.81 4.08
C PRO A 195 4.65 -13.95 3.91
N PRO A 196 3.43 -13.67 3.42
CA PRO A 196 3.02 -12.47 2.69
C PRO A 196 2.38 -11.36 3.55
N MET A 197 2.62 -11.34 4.87
CA MET A 197 1.98 -10.35 5.75
C MET A 197 2.32 -8.91 5.33
N PRO A 198 1.30 -8.06 5.08
CA PRO A 198 1.52 -6.67 4.71
C PRO A 198 2.29 -5.90 5.78
N VAL A 199 3.21 -5.03 5.36
CA VAL A 199 3.89 -4.06 6.23
C VAL A 199 3.19 -2.73 6.08
N THR A 200 2.74 -2.15 7.19
CA THR A 200 1.93 -0.91 7.16
C THR A 200 2.54 0.24 7.93
N HIS A 201 3.49 -0.02 8.85
CA HIS A 201 4.01 0.97 9.79
C HIS A 201 2.88 1.66 10.58
N THR A 202 2.45 2.85 10.15
CA THR A 202 1.36 3.64 10.75
C THR A 202 0.20 3.91 9.78
N ALA A 203 0.24 3.35 8.57
CA ALA A 203 -0.68 3.70 7.49
C ALA A 203 -2.15 3.40 7.82
N VAL A 204 -2.43 2.27 8.47
CA VAL A 204 -3.79 1.87 8.87
C VAL A 204 -4.30 2.77 9.98
N TYR A 205 -3.47 3.06 10.97
CA TYR A 205 -3.81 4.04 12.01
C TYR A 205 -4.15 5.41 11.40
N MET A 206 -3.32 5.88 10.46
CA MET A 206 -3.55 7.17 9.80
C MET A 206 -4.84 7.19 8.96
N LEU A 207 -5.20 6.08 8.29
CA LEU A 207 -6.47 5.97 7.57
C LEU A 207 -7.66 6.21 8.51
N LEU A 208 -7.71 5.50 9.65
CA LEU A 208 -8.80 5.63 10.63
C LEU A 208 -8.80 7.00 11.31
N ARG A 209 -7.62 7.61 11.48
CA ARG A 209 -7.50 8.98 12.00
C ARG A 209 -8.08 10.02 11.04
N LEU A 210 -7.91 9.84 9.73
CA LEU A 210 -8.37 10.79 8.71
C LEU A 210 -9.87 10.65 8.41
N LEU A 211 -10.38 9.41 8.33
CA LEU A 211 -11.76 9.13 7.91
C LEU A 211 -12.71 8.78 9.07
N GLY A 212 -12.17 8.47 10.25
CA GLY A 212 -12.95 7.88 11.34
C GLY A 212 -13.34 6.42 11.06
N ILE A 213 -13.89 5.76 12.08
CA ILE A 213 -14.25 4.33 12.03
C ILE A 213 -15.31 4.05 10.97
N HIS A 214 -16.39 4.84 10.94
CA HIS A 214 -17.53 4.59 10.05
C HIS A 214 -17.11 4.61 8.56
N ASN A 215 -16.42 5.67 8.12
CA ASN A 215 -16.04 5.80 6.72
C ASN A 215 -14.92 4.82 6.35
N SER A 216 -13.99 4.53 7.27
CA SER A 216 -12.95 3.51 7.05
C SER A 216 -13.54 2.10 6.88
N VAL A 217 -14.50 1.71 7.71
CA VAL A 217 -15.21 0.42 7.60
C VAL A 217 -16.03 0.38 6.31
N THR A 218 -16.69 1.47 5.93
CA THR A 218 -17.46 1.55 4.67
C THR A 218 -16.55 1.41 3.46
N LEU A 219 -15.40 2.08 3.42
CA LEU A 219 -14.41 1.93 2.36
C LEU A 219 -13.81 0.53 2.32
N TRP A 220 -13.51 -0.06 3.47
CA TRP A 220 -13.05 -1.44 3.53
C TRP A 220 -14.10 -2.40 2.95
N CYS A 221 -15.39 -2.20 3.27
CA CYS A 221 -16.47 -2.98 2.67
C CYS A 221 -16.51 -2.80 1.14
N ALA A 222 -16.40 -1.57 0.65
CA ALA A 222 -16.37 -1.25 -0.78
C ALA A 222 -15.21 -1.95 -1.51
N VAL A 223 -14.00 -1.89 -0.94
CA VAL A 223 -12.83 -2.57 -1.49
C VAL A 223 -13.03 -4.08 -1.49
N MET A 224 -13.52 -4.67 -0.39
CA MET A 224 -13.76 -6.11 -0.26
C MET A 224 -14.88 -6.65 -1.16
N SER A 225 -15.76 -5.77 -1.64
CA SER A 225 -16.85 -6.10 -2.57
C SER A 225 -16.57 -5.65 -4.01
N GLU A 226 -15.30 -5.37 -4.32
CA GLU A 226 -14.82 -5.08 -5.67
C GLU A 226 -15.47 -3.83 -6.31
N HIS A 227 -15.68 -2.76 -5.52
CA HIS A 227 -16.07 -1.46 -6.08
C HIS A 227 -14.88 -0.63 -6.57
N LYS A 228 -15.18 0.39 -7.39
CA LYS A 228 -14.24 1.43 -7.79
C LYS A 228 -14.11 2.46 -6.67
N VAL A 229 -12.91 2.58 -6.11
CA VAL A 229 -12.61 3.48 -4.99
C VAL A 229 -11.55 4.49 -5.40
N LEU A 230 -11.91 5.76 -5.33
CA LEU A 230 -11.06 6.91 -5.60
C LEU A 230 -10.74 7.64 -4.29
N LEU A 231 -9.46 7.74 -3.95
CA LEU A 231 -8.98 8.54 -2.82
C LEU A 231 -8.52 9.90 -3.33
N VAL A 232 -8.87 10.97 -2.63
CA VAL A 232 -8.52 12.34 -2.98
C VAL A 232 -7.80 13.02 -1.81
N SER A 233 -6.67 13.67 -2.08
CA SER A 233 -5.93 14.46 -1.08
C SER A 233 -4.93 15.42 -1.72
N LEU A 234 -4.63 16.52 -1.05
CA LEU A 234 -3.54 17.45 -1.33
C LEU A 234 -2.16 16.84 -1.06
N ALA A 235 -2.10 15.74 -0.30
CA ALA A 235 -0.85 15.09 0.07
C ALA A 235 -0.71 13.70 -0.58
N ALA A 236 0.19 13.60 -1.57
CA ALA A 236 0.51 12.33 -2.24
C ALA A 236 0.91 11.20 -1.28
N ALA A 237 1.61 11.54 -0.19
CA ALA A 237 1.97 10.58 0.84
C ALA A 237 0.75 9.98 1.56
N ARG A 238 -0.32 10.77 1.77
CA ARG A 238 -1.58 10.28 2.38
C ARG A 238 -2.30 9.33 1.44
N LEU A 239 -2.35 9.63 0.15
CA LEU A 239 -2.93 8.75 -0.87
C LEU A 239 -2.22 7.40 -0.89
N ALA A 240 -0.89 7.41 -1.00
CA ALA A 240 -0.08 6.19 -1.00
C ALA A 240 -0.24 5.37 0.29
N ALA A 241 -0.30 6.03 1.45
CA ALA A 241 -0.52 5.38 2.74
C ALA A 241 -1.93 4.77 2.84
N ALA A 242 -2.97 5.51 2.43
CA ALA A 242 -4.35 5.06 2.50
C ALA A 242 -4.64 3.88 1.56
N CYS A 243 -4.11 3.89 0.33
CA CYS A 243 -4.17 2.74 -0.58
C CYS A 243 -3.48 1.51 0.02
N ARG A 244 -2.28 1.68 0.60
CA ARG A 244 -1.55 0.59 1.28
C ARG A 244 -2.34 0.05 2.47
N ALA A 245 -2.93 0.94 3.27
CA ALA A 245 -3.74 0.58 4.43
C ALA A 245 -4.97 -0.25 4.01
N LEU A 246 -5.75 0.22 3.04
CA LEU A 246 -6.92 -0.50 2.54
C LEU A 246 -6.54 -1.88 1.99
N ALA A 247 -5.48 -1.98 1.18
CA ALA A 247 -4.99 -3.25 0.67
C ALA A 247 -4.50 -4.19 1.81
N ALA A 248 -3.88 -3.65 2.86
CA ALA A 248 -3.40 -4.43 4.01
C ALA A 248 -4.53 -4.94 4.91
N LEU A 249 -5.61 -4.16 5.06
CA LEU A 249 -6.81 -4.55 5.82
C LEU A 249 -7.60 -5.70 5.16
N MET A 250 -7.27 -6.06 3.92
CA MET A 250 -7.81 -7.24 3.25
C MET A 250 -7.12 -8.53 3.64
N PHE A 251 -5.96 -8.50 4.31
CA PHE A 251 -5.23 -9.74 4.65
C PHE A 251 -6.17 -10.74 5.36
N PRO A 252 -6.29 -11.99 4.85
CA PRO A 252 -5.33 -12.75 4.03
C PRO A 252 -5.50 -12.63 2.50
N PHE A 253 -6.45 -11.82 2.04
CA PHE A 253 -6.69 -11.60 0.61
C PHE A 253 -5.61 -10.71 0.00
N ARG A 254 -5.40 -10.85 -1.31
CA ARG A 254 -4.55 -9.97 -2.10
C ARG A 254 -5.42 -9.12 -3.02
N TYR A 255 -5.21 -7.81 -3.00
CA TYR A 255 -5.86 -6.92 -3.97
C TYR A 255 -5.32 -7.21 -5.37
N ALA A 256 -6.20 -7.68 -6.25
CA ALA A 256 -5.87 -8.19 -7.59
C ALA A 256 -6.34 -7.28 -8.75
N HIS A 257 -7.01 -6.17 -8.45
CA HIS A 257 -7.49 -5.22 -9.46
C HIS A 257 -6.53 -4.04 -9.65
N VAL A 258 -6.94 -3.05 -10.44
CA VAL A 258 -6.13 -1.85 -10.74
C VAL A 258 -5.79 -1.10 -9.45
N TYR A 259 -4.49 -0.97 -9.17
CA TYR A 259 -3.96 -0.33 -7.97
C TYR A 259 -2.98 0.77 -8.36
N ILE A 260 -3.42 2.03 -8.24
CA ILE A 260 -2.60 3.21 -8.59
C ILE A 260 -2.67 4.21 -7.43
N PRO A 261 -1.76 4.14 -6.44
CA PRO A 261 -1.85 4.97 -5.25
C PRO A 261 -1.70 6.47 -5.50
N LEU A 262 -1.17 6.85 -6.67
CA LEU A 262 -1.08 8.21 -7.13
C LEU A 262 -1.17 8.22 -8.67
N LEU A 263 -2.33 8.61 -9.18
CA LEU A 263 -2.61 8.69 -10.61
C LEU A 263 -2.08 10.00 -11.20
N PRO A 264 -1.26 9.94 -12.27
CA PRO A 264 -0.90 11.11 -13.05
C PRO A 264 -2.09 11.70 -13.83
N ALA A 265 -2.12 13.03 -13.98
CA ALA A 265 -3.12 13.74 -14.77
C ALA A 265 -3.23 13.21 -16.21
N GLY A 266 -2.09 12.91 -16.85
CA GLY A 266 -2.03 12.34 -18.20
C GLY A 266 -2.65 10.95 -18.34
N LEU A 267 -2.99 10.27 -17.23
CA LEU A 267 -3.60 8.94 -17.19
C LEU A 267 -5.01 8.96 -16.56
N ALA A 268 -5.65 10.14 -16.46
CA ALA A 268 -6.98 10.28 -15.88
C ALA A 268 -8.04 9.38 -16.53
N GLU A 269 -7.85 9.02 -17.80
CA GLU A 269 -8.74 8.10 -18.55
C GLU A 269 -8.89 6.71 -17.90
N VAL A 270 -7.91 6.27 -17.09
CA VAL A 270 -7.98 4.98 -16.38
C VAL A 270 -9.18 4.94 -15.43
N LEU A 271 -9.66 6.09 -14.94
CA LEU A 271 -10.84 6.17 -14.08
C LEU A 271 -12.14 5.75 -14.78
N ALA A 272 -12.15 5.73 -16.12
CA ALA A 272 -13.26 5.22 -16.93
C ALA A 272 -13.34 3.69 -16.98
N THR A 273 -12.33 2.98 -16.45
CA THR A 273 -12.27 1.53 -16.59
C THR A 273 -13.52 0.85 -16.03
N PRO A 274 -14.08 -0.17 -16.72
CA PRO A 274 -15.20 -0.93 -16.18
C PRO A 274 -14.79 -1.84 -15.02
N THR A 275 -13.48 -2.08 -14.84
CA THR A 275 -12.97 -2.93 -13.77
C THR A 275 -12.95 -2.21 -12.42
N PRO A 276 -13.04 -2.94 -11.30
CA PRO A 276 -12.77 -2.37 -9.98
C PRO A 276 -11.39 -1.73 -9.93
N PHE A 277 -11.23 -0.72 -9.08
CA PHE A 277 -9.93 -0.08 -8.86
C PHE A 277 -9.80 0.54 -7.47
N LEU A 278 -8.55 0.73 -7.04
CA LEU A 278 -8.17 1.50 -5.86
C LEU A 278 -7.12 2.51 -6.31
N ILE A 279 -7.57 3.75 -6.52
CA ILE A 279 -6.76 4.80 -7.12
C ILE A 279 -6.73 6.03 -6.21
N GLY A 280 -5.57 6.67 -6.10
CA GLY A 280 -5.42 7.96 -5.44
C GLY A 280 -5.17 9.09 -6.43
N VAL A 281 -5.76 10.26 -6.25
CA VAL A 281 -5.54 11.43 -7.10
C VAL A 281 -5.32 12.67 -6.24
N HIS A 282 -4.44 13.56 -6.72
CA HIS A 282 -4.23 14.84 -6.06
C HIS A 282 -5.49 15.71 -6.17
N SER A 283 -5.85 16.43 -5.09
CA SER A 283 -7.09 17.22 -5.06
C SER A 283 -7.19 18.28 -6.16
N SER A 284 -6.06 18.79 -6.68
CA SER A 284 -6.06 19.73 -7.81
C SER A 284 -6.64 19.15 -9.10
N LEU A 285 -6.65 17.82 -9.24
CA LEU A 285 -7.17 17.12 -10.42
C LEU A 285 -8.62 16.67 -10.24
N LYS A 286 -9.24 16.95 -9.09
CA LYS A 286 -10.59 16.47 -8.75
C LYS A 286 -11.65 16.96 -9.76
N GLU A 287 -11.54 18.22 -10.18
CA GLU A 287 -12.46 18.83 -11.16
C GLU A 287 -12.23 18.28 -12.57
N GLU A 288 -10.97 18.19 -13.01
CA GLU A 288 -10.60 17.59 -14.30
C GLU A 288 -11.03 16.12 -14.40
N VAL A 289 -10.83 15.34 -13.33
CA VAL A 289 -11.28 13.95 -13.22
C VAL A 289 -12.80 13.83 -13.36
N SER A 290 -13.56 14.82 -12.89
CA SER A 290 -15.01 14.84 -13.05
C SER A 290 -15.44 15.17 -14.49
N GLU A 291 -14.54 15.68 -15.34
CA GLU A 291 -14.81 16.12 -16.72
C GLU A 291 -14.20 15.20 -17.80
N LEU A 292 -13.04 14.58 -17.54
CA LEU A 292 -12.23 13.91 -18.58
C LEU A 292 -12.69 12.49 -18.97
N VAL A 293 -13.59 11.87 -18.21
CA VAL A 293 -13.78 10.40 -18.22
C VAL A 293 -14.61 9.88 -19.41
N ALA A 294 -15.31 10.72 -20.17
CA ALA A 294 -16.30 10.23 -21.13
C ALA A 294 -15.80 9.97 -22.56
N CYS A 295 -14.91 10.79 -23.13
CA CYS A 295 -14.78 10.83 -24.60
C CYS A 295 -13.51 10.21 -25.20
N ARG A 296 -12.37 10.20 -24.48
CA ARG A 296 -11.09 9.68 -25.02
C ARG A 296 -10.87 8.18 -24.78
N ALA A 297 -11.29 7.67 -23.63
CA ALA A 297 -11.14 6.26 -23.27
C ALA A 297 -11.92 5.32 -24.21
N LEU A 298 -13.13 5.71 -24.60
CA LEU A 298 -14.01 4.91 -25.47
C LEU A 298 -13.46 4.77 -26.90
N ALA A 299 -12.78 5.78 -27.44
CA ALA A 299 -12.17 5.69 -28.78
C ALA A 299 -10.91 4.79 -28.79
N ALA A 300 -10.12 4.80 -27.71
CA ALA A 300 -8.91 4.00 -27.59
C ALA A 300 -9.19 2.51 -27.31
N LEU A 301 -10.19 2.22 -26.47
CA LEU A 301 -10.58 0.84 -26.10
C LEU A 301 -11.20 0.04 -27.25
N MET A 302 -11.64 0.71 -28.31
CA MET A 302 -12.29 0.07 -29.43
C MET A 302 -11.34 -0.45 -30.49
N PHE A 303 -10.03 -0.18 -30.44
CA PHE A 303 -9.10 -0.71 -31.43
C PHE A 303 -8.95 -2.26 -31.29
N PRO A 304 -9.09 -3.06 -32.37
CA PRO A 304 -9.29 -2.68 -33.78
C PRO A 304 -10.76 -2.74 -34.27
N PHE A 305 -11.73 -2.91 -33.36
CA PHE A 305 -13.16 -3.00 -33.66
C PHE A 305 -13.80 -1.64 -34.01
N ARG A 306 -14.84 -1.68 -34.85
CA ARG A 306 -15.62 -0.49 -35.22
C ARG A 306 -16.89 -0.41 -34.39
N TYR A 307 -17.20 0.79 -33.89
CA TYR A 307 -18.44 1.05 -33.16
C TYR A 307 -19.63 1.03 -34.11
N ALA A 308 -20.63 0.22 -33.80
CA ALA A 308 -21.80 -0.01 -34.65
C ALA A 308 -23.07 0.69 -34.16
N HIS A 309 -23.01 1.41 -33.03
CA HIS A 309 -24.14 2.10 -32.44
C HIS A 309 -24.06 3.62 -32.58
N VAL A 310 -25.03 4.33 -32.02
CA VAL A 310 -25.21 5.79 -32.16
C VAL A 310 -23.99 6.52 -31.60
N TYR A 311 -23.29 7.26 -32.46
CA TYR A 311 -22.17 8.13 -32.10
C TYR A 311 -22.56 9.59 -32.34
N ILE A 312 -22.64 10.38 -31.27
CA ILE A 312 -22.90 11.83 -31.32
C ILE A 312 -21.71 12.53 -30.67
N PRO A 313 -20.80 13.15 -31.43
CA PRO A 313 -19.61 13.79 -30.88
C PRO A 313 -19.90 14.91 -29.86
N LEU A 314 -21.04 15.61 -30.00
CA LEU A 314 -21.51 16.62 -29.06
C LEU A 314 -23.05 16.69 -29.09
N LEU A 315 -23.69 16.39 -27.97
CA LEU A 315 -25.13 16.39 -27.81
C LEU A 315 -25.66 17.83 -27.72
N PRO A 316 -26.60 18.23 -28.58
CA PRO A 316 -27.33 19.48 -28.41
C PRO A 316 -28.11 19.47 -27.09
N ALA A 317 -28.12 20.59 -26.36
CA ALA A 317 -28.71 20.66 -25.02
C ALA A 317 -30.20 20.30 -24.95
N GLY A 318 -30.97 20.54 -26.02
CA GLY A 318 -32.37 20.16 -26.10
C GLY A 318 -32.65 18.66 -26.27
N LEU A 319 -31.61 17.82 -26.36
CA LEU A 319 -31.72 16.37 -26.55
C LEU A 319 -31.12 15.57 -25.38
N ALA A 320 -31.00 16.17 -24.20
CA ALA A 320 -30.45 15.53 -23.00
C ALA A 320 -31.19 14.22 -22.63
N GLU A 321 -32.50 14.13 -22.90
CA GLU A 321 -33.32 12.93 -22.69
C GLU A 321 -32.80 11.67 -23.42
N VAL A 322 -32.01 11.83 -24.49
CA VAL A 322 -31.39 10.73 -25.23
C VAL A 322 -30.39 9.95 -24.36
N LEU A 323 -29.81 10.58 -23.33
CA LEU A 323 -28.90 9.94 -22.38
C LEU A 323 -29.57 8.85 -21.54
N ALA A 324 -30.90 8.89 -21.38
CA ALA A 324 -31.67 7.89 -20.65
C ALA A 324 -32.11 6.71 -21.54
N THR A 325 -31.71 6.69 -22.82
CA THR A 325 -32.12 5.63 -23.73
C THR A 325 -31.45 4.29 -23.39
N PRO A 326 -32.18 3.16 -23.46
CA PRO A 326 -31.64 1.84 -23.12
C PRO A 326 -30.71 1.26 -24.19
N THR A 327 -30.49 1.98 -25.30
CA THR A 327 -29.62 1.57 -26.40
C THR A 327 -28.17 2.00 -26.14
N PRO A 328 -27.16 1.17 -26.43
CA PRO A 328 -25.76 1.58 -26.34
C PRO A 328 -25.48 2.80 -27.25
N PHE A 329 -24.82 3.83 -26.73
CA PHE A 329 -24.42 5.02 -27.49
C PHE A 329 -23.04 5.54 -27.04
N LEU A 330 -22.42 6.35 -27.89
CA LEU A 330 -21.23 7.15 -27.58
C LEU A 330 -21.59 8.60 -27.84
N ILE A 331 -21.86 9.36 -26.77
CA ILE A 331 -22.35 10.74 -26.88
C ILE A 331 -21.40 11.64 -26.10
N GLY A 332 -20.79 12.63 -26.77
CA GLY A 332 -20.10 13.72 -26.09
C GLY A 332 -21.12 14.74 -25.60
N VAL A 333 -20.93 15.32 -24.42
CA VAL A 333 -21.87 16.28 -23.84
C VAL A 333 -21.12 17.56 -23.49
N HIS A 334 -21.74 18.72 -23.75
CA HIS A 334 -21.16 20.02 -23.40
C HIS A 334 -21.06 20.18 -21.87
N SER A 335 -19.99 20.81 -21.37
CA SER A 335 -19.72 20.96 -19.93
C SER A 335 -20.84 21.65 -19.14
N SER A 336 -21.69 22.43 -19.81
CA SER A 336 -22.88 23.05 -19.20
C SER A 336 -23.97 22.06 -18.78
N LEU A 337 -23.96 20.83 -19.30
CA LEU A 337 -24.89 19.75 -18.93
C LEU A 337 -24.21 18.70 -18.04
N LYS A 338 -23.00 19.02 -17.53
CA LYS A 338 -22.19 18.13 -16.68
C LYS A 338 -22.97 17.63 -15.46
N GLU A 339 -23.78 18.47 -14.83
CA GLU A 339 -24.59 18.06 -13.67
C GLU A 339 -25.60 16.95 -14.02
N GLU A 340 -26.12 16.91 -15.25
CA GLU A 340 -27.04 15.87 -15.72
C GLU A 340 -26.31 14.56 -16.14
N VAL A 341 -24.98 14.60 -16.33
CA VAL A 341 -24.14 13.49 -16.81
C VAL A 341 -23.21 12.93 -15.72
N SER A 342 -22.82 13.74 -14.73
CA SER A 342 -21.89 13.38 -13.64
C SER A 342 -22.41 12.27 -12.73
N GLU A 343 -23.66 11.83 -12.87
CA GLU A 343 -24.26 10.71 -12.13
C GLU A 343 -23.84 9.31 -12.65
N LEU A 344 -23.06 9.20 -13.74
CA LEU A 344 -22.84 7.94 -14.45
C LEU A 344 -21.59 7.13 -14.06
N LEU A 345 -20.77 7.60 -13.11
CA LEU A 345 -19.61 6.83 -12.65
C LEU A 345 -19.92 6.17 -11.30
N ASP A 346 -19.90 4.84 -11.27
CA ASP A 346 -20.02 3.97 -10.10
C ASP A 346 -18.76 4.02 -9.20
N VAL A 347 -18.19 5.21 -9.04
CA VAL A 347 -16.94 5.47 -8.33
C VAL A 347 -17.22 6.08 -6.96
N ILE A 348 -16.78 5.38 -5.91
CA ILE A 348 -16.86 5.86 -4.53
C ILE A 348 -15.66 6.78 -4.28
N VAL A 349 -15.92 8.02 -3.86
CA VAL A 349 -14.87 9.02 -3.65
C VAL A 349 -14.67 9.28 -2.16
N ALA A 350 -13.45 9.05 -1.66
CA ALA A 350 -13.06 9.38 -0.30
C ALA A 350 -12.10 10.57 -0.27
N ASP A 351 -12.54 11.67 0.33
CA ASP A 351 -11.73 12.87 0.51
C ASP A 351 -10.98 12.76 1.85
N LEU A 352 -9.67 12.49 1.79
CA LEU A 352 -8.84 12.25 2.97
C LEU A 352 -8.51 13.53 3.73
N ASP A 353 -8.69 14.71 3.12
CA ASP A 353 -8.41 15.99 3.77
C ASP A 353 -9.62 16.48 4.56
N VAL A 354 -10.82 16.25 4.02
CA VAL A 354 -12.10 16.58 4.69
C VAL A 354 -12.55 15.46 5.64
N GLY A 355 -12.14 14.22 5.39
CA GLY A 355 -12.59 13.06 6.16
C GLY A 355 -13.95 12.52 5.70
N SER A 356 -14.36 12.80 4.47
CA SER A 356 -15.69 12.51 3.94
C SER A 356 -15.70 11.40 2.88
N LEU A 357 -16.87 10.80 2.69
CA LEU A 357 -17.10 9.76 1.70
C LEU A 357 -18.33 10.14 0.86
N HIS A 358 -18.15 10.17 -0.46
CA HIS A 358 -19.21 10.34 -1.43
C HIS A 358 -19.48 9.00 -2.12
N ILE A 359 -20.72 8.53 -2.00
CA ILE A 359 -21.18 7.27 -2.61
C ILE A 359 -22.28 7.64 -3.61
N PRO A 360 -22.13 7.28 -4.91
CA PRO A 360 -23.16 7.55 -5.90
C PRO A 360 -24.48 6.85 -5.57
N ALA A 361 -25.63 7.46 -5.92
CA ALA A 361 -26.95 6.98 -5.54
C ALA A 361 -27.26 5.54 -6.01
N GLY A 362 -26.69 5.10 -7.13
CA GLY A 362 -26.84 3.75 -7.67
C GLY A 362 -25.90 2.69 -7.06
N VAL A 363 -24.95 3.09 -6.22
CA VAL A 363 -23.93 2.20 -5.65
C VAL A 363 -24.36 1.70 -4.28
N ASN A 364 -24.68 0.41 -4.19
CA ASN A 364 -24.91 -0.26 -2.92
C ASN A 364 -23.63 -0.97 -2.46
N ILE A 365 -23.07 -0.53 -1.33
CA ILE A 365 -21.93 -1.16 -0.69
C ILE A 365 -22.45 -2.18 0.33
N PRO A 366 -22.34 -3.50 0.08
CA PRO A 366 -22.78 -4.49 1.03
C PRO A 366 -21.93 -4.44 2.30
N ARG A 367 -22.54 -4.64 3.47
CA ARG A 367 -21.86 -4.63 4.77
C ARG A 367 -22.02 -5.98 5.48
N PRO A 368 -21.08 -6.37 6.36
CA PRO A 368 -21.31 -7.49 7.28
C PRO A 368 -22.60 -7.28 8.08
N GLU A 369 -23.35 -8.35 8.35
CA GLU A 369 -24.62 -8.27 9.06
C GLU A 369 -24.51 -8.67 10.54
N GLY A 370 -25.46 -8.18 11.33
CA GLY A 370 -25.65 -8.57 12.73
C GLY A 370 -24.44 -8.30 13.62
N LYS A 371 -24.13 -9.26 14.49
CA LYS A 371 -23.07 -9.14 15.52
C LYS A 371 -21.68 -8.90 14.96
N LEU A 372 -21.40 -9.32 13.71
CA LEU A 372 -20.06 -9.18 13.15
C LEU A 372 -19.69 -7.72 12.92
N LEU A 373 -20.63 -6.90 12.42
CA LEU A 373 -20.41 -5.48 12.19
C LEU A 373 -20.34 -4.70 13.52
N SER A 374 -21.26 -4.97 14.44
CA SER A 374 -21.24 -4.29 15.75
C SER A 374 -19.96 -4.60 16.51
N SER A 375 -19.53 -5.87 16.58
CA SER A 375 -18.27 -6.24 17.24
C SER A 375 -17.04 -5.66 16.56
N LEU A 376 -17.02 -5.53 15.22
CA LEU A 376 -15.95 -4.81 14.51
C LEU A 376 -15.88 -3.35 14.96
N GLN A 377 -17.01 -2.65 14.96
CA GLN A 377 -17.06 -1.23 15.32
C GLN A 377 -16.73 -0.98 16.80
N GLU A 378 -17.25 -1.82 17.70
CA GLU A 378 -16.97 -1.79 19.14
C GLU A 378 -15.48 -2.04 19.42
N ALA A 379 -14.89 -3.07 18.81
CA ALA A 379 -13.46 -3.37 18.98
C ALA A 379 -12.57 -2.24 18.45
N LEU A 380 -12.91 -1.64 17.29
CA LEU A 380 -12.20 -0.47 16.77
C LEU A 380 -12.32 0.74 17.72
N ALA A 381 -13.51 0.99 18.28
CA ALA A 381 -13.72 2.08 19.23
C ALA A 381 -12.89 1.89 20.50
N LEU A 382 -12.87 0.68 21.06
CA LEU A 382 -12.09 0.35 22.26
C LEU A 382 -10.57 0.37 22.05
N VAL A 383 -10.09 0.06 20.84
CA VAL A 383 -8.68 0.17 20.48
C VAL A 383 -8.27 1.64 20.29
N MET A 384 -9.10 2.41 19.60
CA MET A 384 -8.79 3.82 19.30
C MET A 384 -9.01 4.76 20.49
N GLN A 385 -9.93 4.41 21.40
CA GLN A 385 -10.33 5.20 22.57
C GLN A 385 -10.50 4.26 23.77
N PRO A 386 -9.40 3.80 24.39
CA PRO A 386 -9.44 2.87 25.51
C PRO A 386 -10.24 3.37 26.72
N GLU A 387 -10.39 4.70 26.85
CA GLU A 387 -11.14 5.36 27.91
C GLU A 387 -12.64 5.01 27.89
N LEU A 388 -13.19 4.63 26.73
CA LEU A 388 -14.60 4.28 26.58
C LEU A 388 -15.03 3.08 27.43
N ARG A 389 -14.09 2.21 27.86
CA ARG A 389 -14.35 1.02 28.69
C ARG A 389 -15.00 1.35 30.03
N SER A 390 -14.65 2.50 30.59
CA SER A 390 -15.07 2.92 31.91
C SER A 390 -15.75 4.28 31.86
N ALA A 391 -16.20 4.72 30.68
CA ALA A 391 -16.83 6.03 30.51
C ALA A 391 -18.09 6.18 31.39
N ASP A 392 -18.84 5.10 31.60
CA ASP A 392 -20.05 5.08 32.43
C ASP A 392 -19.77 4.80 33.93
N SER A 393 -18.53 4.50 34.30
CA SER A 393 -18.16 4.17 35.68
C SER A 393 -17.99 5.45 36.51
N ALA A 394 -18.89 5.65 37.49
CA ALA A 394 -18.84 6.79 38.41
C ALA A 394 -17.51 6.92 39.17
N PHE A 395 -16.81 5.80 39.39
CA PHE A 395 -15.50 5.72 40.04
C PHE A 395 -14.56 4.84 39.22
N ALA A 396 -14.26 5.26 37.98
CA ALA A 396 -13.36 4.54 37.10
C ALA A 396 -11.91 4.53 37.64
N PRO A 397 -11.18 3.40 37.52
CA PRO A 397 -9.73 3.46 37.60
C PRO A 397 -9.18 4.38 36.49
N PRO A 398 -7.96 4.94 36.64
CA PRO A 398 -7.35 5.73 35.59
C PRO A 398 -7.31 4.93 34.28
N PRO A 399 -7.67 5.55 33.14
CA PRO A 399 -7.75 4.84 31.88
C PRO A 399 -6.37 4.29 31.49
N PRO A 400 -6.32 3.12 30.83
CA PRO A 400 -5.06 2.59 30.32
C PRO A 400 -4.46 3.57 29.30
N ALA A 401 -3.14 3.74 29.33
CA ALA A 401 -2.46 4.58 28.36
C ALA A 401 -2.69 4.06 26.94
N SER A 402 -3.00 4.95 26.00
CA SER A 402 -3.09 4.61 24.58
C SER A 402 -1.78 4.02 24.07
N SER A 403 -1.89 2.97 23.28
CA SER A 403 -0.77 2.43 22.51
C SER A 403 -0.17 3.52 21.60
N PRO A 404 1.15 3.47 21.31
CA PRO A 404 1.76 4.39 20.35
C PRO A 404 1.22 4.15 18.93
N PRO A 405 1.27 5.14 18.02
CA PRO A 405 0.65 5.04 16.69
C PRO A 405 1.01 3.79 15.86
N HIS A 406 2.26 3.32 15.96
CA HIS A 406 2.71 2.13 15.24
C HIS A 406 2.15 0.82 15.83
N MET A 407 1.80 0.80 17.12
CA MET A 407 1.13 -0.33 17.76
C MET A 407 -0.39 -0.27 17.56
N LEU A 408 -0.99 0.92 17.65
CA LEU A 408 -2.41 1.12 17.30
C LEU A 408 -2.69 0.63 15.87
N ASP A 409 -1.78 0.88 14.93
CA ASP A 409 -1.85 0.34 13.57
C ASP A 409 -1.99 -1.20 13.56
N LYS A 410 -1.25 -1.92 14.42
CA LYS A 410 -1.30 -3.39 14.50
C LYS A 410 -2.54 -3.88 15.23
N GLU A 411 -2.98 -3.18 16.27
CA GLU A 411 -4.22 -3.48 16.98
C GLU A 411 -5.43 -3.32 16.05
N ILE A 412 -5.50 -2.24 15.28
CA ILE A 412 -6.55 -2.04 14.27
C ILE A 412 -6.52 -3.16 13.23
N ARG A 413 -5.34 -3.51 12.70
CA ARG A 413 -5.20 -4.63 11.76
C ARG A 413 -5.66 -5.95 12.37
N ALA A 414 -5.32 -6.21 13.63
CA ALA A 414 -5.76 -7.40 14.35
C ALA A 414 -7.29 -7.47 14.45
N VAL A 415 -7.98 -6.34 14.64
CA VAL A 415 -9.45 -6.28 14.62
C VAL A 415 -10.02 -6.73 13.26
N PHE A 416 -9.55 -6.15 12.15
CA PHE A 416 -10.01 -6.53 10.80
C PHE A 416 -9.68 -7.99 10.48
N MET A 417 -8.47 -8.44 10.81
CA MET A 417 -8.02 -9.81 10.59
C MET A 417 -8.86 -10.83 11.37
N ARG A 418 -9.16 -10.56 12.65
CA ARG A 418 -10.09 -11.38 13.46
C ARG A 418 -11.51 -11.34 12.90
N THR A 419 -11.97 -10.20 12.40
CA THR A 419 -13.31 -10.08 11.80
C THR A 419 -13.44 -10.96 10.56
N LEU A 420 -12.43 -10.93 9.67
CA LEU A 420 -12.38 -11.83 8.51
C LEU A 420 -12.27 -13.29 8.93
N ALA A 421 -11.49 -13.61 9.96
CA ALA A 421 -11.37 -14.98 10.46
C ALA A 421 -12.69 -15.48 11.05
N LYS A 422 -13.42 -14.61 11.79
CA LYS A 422 -14.78 -14.87 12.29
C LYS A 422 -15.73 -15.11 11.12
N LEU A 423 -15.67 -14.30 10.05
CA LEU A 423 -16.51 -14.46 8.85
C LEU A 423 -16.25 -15.78 8.11
N LEU A 424 -14.96 -16.13 7.92
CA LEU A 424 -14.52 -17.29 7.13
C LEU A 424 -14.33 -18.56 7.96
N GLN A 425 -14.62 -18.55 9.25
CA GLN A 425 -14.36 -19.70 10.12
C GLN A 425 -15.05 -20.96 9.56
N GLY A 426 -14.24 -22.01 9.34
CA GLY A 426 -14.69 -23.27 8.77
C GLY A 426 -14.63 -23.36 7.24
N TYR A 427 -14.21 -22.31 6.50
CA TYR A 427 -14.17 -22.33 5.03
C TYR A 427 -13.39 -23.53 4.46
N ARG A 428 -12.33 -23.98 5.14
CA ARG A 428 -11.53 -25.13 4.73
C ARG A 428 -12.31 -26.44 4.68
N HIS A 429 -13.32 -26.61 5.53
CA HIS A 429 -14.18 -27.81 5.52
C HIS A 429 -15.09 -27.86 4.28
N CYS A 430 -15.22 -26.75 3.56
CA CYS A 430 -15.98 -26.65 2.33
C CYS A 430 -15.10 -26.71 1.08
N LEU A 431 -13.81 -27.05 1.22
CA LEU A 431 -12.89 -27.24 0.08
C LEU A 431 -12.86 -28.71 -0.36
N THR A 432 -12.97 -28.92 -1.66
CA THR A 432 -12.78 -30.22 -2.31
C THR A 432 -11.54 -30.20 -3.19
N ILE A 433 -10.65 -31.17 -3.01
CA ILE A 433 -9.42 -31.31 -3.81
C ILE A 433 -9.66 -32.35 -4.90
N ILE A 434 -9.61 -31.91 -6.16
CA ILE A 434 -9.71 -32.79 -7.33
C ILE A 434 -8.30 -33.09 -7.84
N ARG A 435 -7.91 -34.36 -7.84
CA ARG A 435 -6.53 -34.83 -8.15
C ARG A 435 -6.38 -35.51 -9.52
N ILE A 436 -7.29 -35.23 -10.45
CA ILE A 436 -7.28 -35.86 -11.79
C ILE A 436 -6.33 -35.15 -12.78
N HIS A 437 -5.80 -33.98 -12.41
CA HIS A 437 -4.85 -33.20 -13.19
C HIS A 437 -3.47 -33.20 -12.52
N PRO A 438 -2.38 -32.93 -13.27
CA PRO A 438 -1.02 -32.81 -12.71
C PRO A 438 -0.94 -31.77 -11.58
N SER A 439 -1.69 -30.68 -11.69
CA SER A 439 -1.93 -29.72 -10.63
C SER A 439 -3.30 -29.99 -9.97
N PRO A 440 -3.39 -30.07 -8.64
CA PRO A 440 -4.67 -30.28 -7.96
C PRO A 440 -5.59 -29.06 -8.18
N VAL A 441 -6.84 -29.31 -8.56
CA VAL A 441 -7.86 -28.27 -8.68
C VAL A 441 -8.66 -28.21 -7.38
N LEU A 442 -8.81 -27.03 -6.82
CA LEU A 442 -9.57 -26.78 -5.61
C LEU A 442 -10.93 -26.18 -5.96
N THR A 443 -12.00 -26.78 -5.44
CA THR A 443 -13.35 -26.23 -5.54
C THR A 443 -13.90 -25.92 -4.15
N PHE A 444 -14.64 -24.82 -4.04
CA PHE A 444 -15.26 -24.38 -2.79
C PHE A 444 -16.78 -24.58 -2.86
N HIS A 445 -17.33 -25.33 -1.90
CA HIS A 445 -18.76 -25.57 -1.80
C HIS A 445 -19.47 -24.38 -1.13
N LYS A 446 -19.65 -23.30 -1.90
CA LYS A 446 -20.21 -22.01 -1.45
C LYS A 446 -21.55 -22.15 -0.73
N MET A 447 -22.50 -22.88 -1.33
CA MET A 447 -23.85 -23.02 -0.77
C MET A 447 -23.84 -23.74 0.58
N GLY A 448 -23.02 -24.79 0.72
CA GLY A 448 -22.88 -25.50 2.00
C GLY A 448 -22.22 -24.63 3.07
N PHE A 449 -21.22 -23.84 2.71
CA PHE A 449 -20.59 -22.89 3.63
C PHE A 449 -21.60 -21.83 4.12
N LEU A 450 -22.28 -21.15 3.19
CA LEU A 450 -23.25 -20.10 3.53
C LEU A 450 -24.40 -20.65 4.38
N GLY A 451 -24.95 -21.82 4.01
CA GLY A 451 -26.02 -22.47 4.76
C GLY A 451 -25.59 -22.87 6.17
N ALA A 452 -24.45 -23.53 6.33
CA ALA A 452 -23.93 -23.96 7.63
C ALA A 452 -23.62 -22.78 8.57
N ARG A 453 -23.32 -21.62 8.00
CA ARG A 453 -22.97 -20.39 8.73
C ARG A 453 -24.15 -19.44 8.95
N GLY A 454 -25.32 -19.73 8.36
CA GLY A 454 -26.46 -18.80 8.38
C GLY A 454 -26.19 -17.50 7.63
N LEU A 455 -25.28 -17.50 6.65
CA LEU A 455 -24.83 -16.31 5.92
C LEU A 455 -25.52 -16.14 4.56
N SER A 456 -26.49 -17.00 4.21
CA SER A 456 -27.13 -16.98 2.89
C SER A 456 -27.83 -15.66 2.55
N GLN A 457 -28.28 -14.90 3.55
CA GLN A 457 -28.90 -13.58 3.35
C GLN A 457 -27.91 -12.41 3.42
N CYS A 458 -26.69 -12.65 3.93
CA CYS A 458 -25.69 -11.62 4.08
C CYS A 458 -25.05 -11.30 2.74
N GLN A 459 -25.48 -10.20 2.11
CA GLN A 459 -25.00 -9.81 0.78
C GLN A 459 -23.48 -9.62 0.73
N PHE A 460 -22.87 -9.12 1.80
CA PHE A 460 -21.42 -8.96 1.90
C PHE A 460 -20.68 -10.29 1.84
N ALA A 461 -21.14 -11.30 2.60
CA ALA A 461 -20.54 -12.63 2.57
C ALA A 461 -20.69 -13.28 1.19
N VAL A 462 -21.87 -13.15 0.57
CA VAL A 462 -22.12 -13.68 -0.78
C VAL A 462 -21.18 -13.04 -1.80
N ARG A 463 -21.10 -11.71 -1.83
CA ARG A 463 -20.22 -10.95 -2.74
C ARG A 463 -18.75 -11.26 -2.52
N LEU A 464 -18.30 -11.33 -1.27
CA LEU A 464 -16.91 -11.67 -0.95
C LEU A 464 -16.55 -13.08 -1.47
N LEU A 465 -17.43 -14.07 -1.29
CA LEU A 465 -17.17 -15.44 -1.76
C LEU A 465 -17.21 -15.58 -3.29
N ASP A 466 -17.87 -14.66 -4.01
CA ASP A 466 -17.86 -14.59 -5.47
C ASP A 466 -16.66 -13.82 -6.04
N SER A 467 -15.97 -13.03 -5.20
CA SER A 467 -14.88 -12.15 -5.63
C SER A 467 -13.65 -12.91 -6.15
N MET A 468 -12.87 -12.22 -6.98
CA MET A 468 -11.54 -12.73 -7.39
C MET A 468 -10.60 -12.89 -6.19
N PHE A 469 -10.80 -12.10 -5.14
CA PHE A 469 -10.00 -12.17 -3.92
C PHE A 469 -10.16 -13.52 -3.22
N PHE A 470 -11.40 -14.00 -3.06
CA PHE A 470 -11.65 -15.29 -2.42
C PHE A 470 -11.15 -16.47 -3.25
N ASN A 471 -11.27 -16.38 -4.58
CA ASN A 471 -10.66 -17.37 -5.47
C ASN A 471 -9.14 -17.41 -5.29
N GLY A 472 -8.48 -16.24 -5.19
CA GLY A 472 -7.06 -16.14 -4.86
C GLY A 472 -6.71 -16.76 -3.50
N LEU A 473 -7.52 -16.51 -2.47
CA LEU A 473 -7.35 -17.13 -1.15
C LEU A 473 -7.42 -18.66 -1.22
N VAL A 474 -8.41 -19.21 -1.93
CA VAL A 474 -8.56 -20.67 -2.09
C VAL A 474 -7.39 -21.25 -2.87
N ALA A 475 -6.94 -20.60 -3.94
CA ALA A 475 -5.81 -21.06 -4.74
C ALA A 475 -4.49 -21.06 -3.93
N GLU A 476 -4.20 -19.99 -3.20
CA GLU A 476 -2.96 -19.84 -2.42
C GLU A 476 -2.99 -20.69 -1.15
N ARG A 477 -4.11 -20.67 -0.42
CA ARG A 477 -4.19 -21.24 0.93
C ARG A 477 -4.91 -22.57 1.01
N GLY A 478 -5.73 -22.94 0.03
CA GLY A 478 -6.48 -24.19 0.01
C GLY A 478 -5.65 -25.48 -0.05
N PRO A 479 -4.47 -25.54 -0.72
CA PRO A 479 -3.66 -26.75 -0.73
C PRO A 479 -3.24 -27.17 0.68
N PRO A 480 -3.25 -28.48 1.00
CA PRO A 480 -2.86 -28.95 2.34
C PRO A 480 -1.34 -28.96 2.55
N TRP A 481 -0.53 -28.94 1.47
CA TRP A 481 0.93 -29.09 1.51
C TRP A 481 1.65 -27.76 1.33
N ARG A 482 1.35 -26.77 2.17
CA ARG A 482 2.04 -25.48 2.16
C ARG A 482 2.52 -25.10 3.55
N ALA A 483 3.45 -24.16 3.63
CA ALA A 483 3.79 -23.51 4.89
C ALA A 483 2.57 -22.76 5.44
N THR A 484 2.30 -22.94 6.74
CA THR A 484 1.27 -22.19 7.46
C THR A 484 1.79 -20.82 7.85
N ASP A 485 0.91 -19.82 7.82
CA ASP A 485 1.21 -18.46 8.27
C ASP A 485 0.31 -18.07 9.46
N ILE A 486 0.42 -16.82 9.91
CA ILE A 486 -0.36 -16.29 11.04
C ILE A 486 -1.87 -16.45 10.85
N TRP A 487 -2.34 -16.45 9.58
CA TRP A 487 -3.75 -16.52 9.29
C TRP A 487 -4.29 -17.92 9.59
N ASP A 488 -3.50 -18.95 9.27
CA ASP A 488 -3.86 -20.33 9.60
C ASP A 488 -3.92 -20.56 11.10
N GLU A 489 -2.93 -20.05 11.83
CA GLU A 489 -2.89 -20.11 13.28
C GLU A 489 -4.11 -19.39 13.89
N LEU A 490 -4.44 -18.19 13.39
CA LEU A 490 -5.61 -17.45 13.82
C LEU A 490 -6.90 -18.25 13.57
N VAL A 491 -7.14 -18.73 12.35
CA VAL A 491 -8.36 -19.48 12.01
C VAL A 491 -8.48 -20.78 12.82
N GLN A 492 -7.36 -21.45 13.08
CA GLN A 492 -7.31 -22.68 13.88
C GLN A 492 -7.66 -22.43 15.35
N ASN A 493 -7.13 -21.36 15.96
CA ASN A 493 -7.28 -21.08 17.39
C ASN A 493 -8.55 -20.29 17.74
N LEU A 494 -9.13 -19.58 16.77
CA LEU A 494 -10.29 -18.72 16.96
C LEU A 494 -11.52 -19.39 17.64
N PRO A 495 -11.90 -20.65 17.35
CA PRO A 495 -13.04 -21.29 18.03
C PRO A 495 -12.85 -21.36 19.55
N GLU A 496 -11.65 -21.70 20.00
CA GLU A 496 -11.32 -21.81 21.43
C GLU A 496 -11.22 -20.43 22.08
N GLN A 497 -10.62 -19.45 21.38
CA GLN A 497 -10.60 -18.06 21.85
C GLN A 497 -12.01 -17.51 22.05
N ASN A 498 -12.90 -17.68 21.07
CA ASN A 498 -14.30 -17.26 21.17
C ASN A 498 -15.02 -17.94 22.35
N ARG A 499 -14.73 -19.22 22.63
CA ARG A 499 -15.28 -19.94 23.78
C ARG A 499 -14.82 -19.31 25.10
N LEU A 500 -13.53 -18.99 25.22
CA LEU A 500 -12.99 -18.33 26.42
C LEU A 500 -13.52 -16.90 26.58
N GLU A 501 -13.61 -16.14 25.49
CA GLU A 501 -14.17 -14.78 25.46
C GLU A 501 -15.64 -14.76 25.89
N SER A 502 -16.42 -15.79 25.56
CA SER A 502 -17.81 -15.91 26.03
C SER A 502 -17.93 -16.12 27.55
N LEU A 503 -16.87 -16.65 28.18
CA LEU A 503 -16.79 -16.83 29.64
C LEU A 503 -16.17 -15.60 30.33
N ASN A 504 -15.25 -14.92 29.65
CA ASN A 504 -14.61 -13.69 30.12
C ASN A 504 -14.41 -12.71 28.95
N PRO A 505 -15.30 -11.72 28.78
CA PRO A 505 -15.22 -10.73 27.71
C PRO A 505 -13.93 -9.89 27.71
N GLU A 506 -13.25 -9.76 28.86
CA GLU A 506 -12.00 -9.00 28.96
C GLU A 506 -10.86 -9.61 28.13
N LEU A 507 -10.94 -10.92 27.83
CA LEU A 507 -9.95 -11.64 27.03
C LEU A 507 -9.90 -11.22 25.57
N GLU A 508 -10.97 -10.62 25.02
CA GLU A 508 -11.00 -10.25 23.60
C GLU A 508 -9.91 -9.21 23.26
N LEU A 509 -9.72 -8.20 24.13
CA LEU A 509 -8.64 -7.24 23.94
C LEU A 509 -7.28 -7.90 24.08
N GLN A 510 -7.12 -8.80 25.04
CA GLN A 510 -5.85 -9.49 25.23
C GLN A 510 -5.47 -10.28 23.97
N HIS A 511 -6.40 -11.07 23.41
CA HIS A 511 -6.17 -11.79 22.16
C HIS A 511 -5.90 -10.86 20.96
N LEU A 512 -6.54 -9.68 20.92
CA LEU A 512 -6.25 -8.65 19.93
C LEU A 512 -4.83 -8.10 20.05
N GLN A 513 -4.39 -7.80 21.27
CA GLN A 513 -3.06 -7.28 21.56
C GLN A 513 -1.97 -8.31 21.31
N ASP A 514 -2.22 -9.58 21.64
CA ASP A 514 -1.32 -10.70 21.33
C ASP A 514 -1.14 -10.83 19.82
N LEU A 515 -2.22 -10.75 19.04
CA LEU A 515 -2.17 -10.77 17.59
C LEU A 515 -1.44 -9.54 17.03
N ALA A 516 -1.70 -8.36 17.59
CA ALA A 516 -1.03 -7.11 17.21
C ALA A 516 0.49 -7.18 17.48
N MET A 517 0.90 -7.81 18.57
CA MET A 517 2.31 -8.05 18.89
C MET A 517 2.97 -8.96 17.87
N GLN A 518 2.30 -10.02 17.42
CA GLN A 518 2.83 -10.88 16.35
C GLN A 518 3.02 -10.11 15.04
N LEU A 519 2.06 -9.24 14.67
CA LEU A 519 2.20 -8.35 13.52
C LEU A 519 3.38 -7.37 13.69
N HIS A 520 3.55 -6.81 14.89
CA HIS A 520 4.67 -5.92 15.20
C HIS A 520 6.03 -6.61 15.08
N LEU A 521 6.17 -7.79 15.67
CA LEU A 521 7.40 -8.59 15.62
C LEU A 521 7.73 -9.07 14.21
N ASN A 522 6.72 -9.29 13.37
CA ASN A 522 6.96 -9.58 11.97
C ASN A 522 7.55 -8.38 11.22
N GLU A 523 7.03 -7.17 11.43
CA GLU A 523 7.58 -5.96 10.81
C GLU A 523 8.95 -5.58 11.40
N ASN A 524 9.19 -5.91 12.67
CA ASN A 524 10.38 -5.55 13.43
C ASN A 524 11.04 -6.79 14.05
N PRO A 525 11.57 -7.72 13.24
CA PRO A 525 12.10 -8.98 13.76
C PRO A 525 13.40 -8.81 14.55
N ASN A 526 14.08 -7.67 14.38
CA ASN A 526 15.23 -7.32 15.21
C ASN A 526 14.80 -6.35 16.33
N PRO A 527 14.82 -6.76 17.60
CA PRO A 527 14.43 -5.90 18.72
C PRO A 527 15.46 -4.80 19.01
N GLN A 528 16.69 -4.92 18.50
CA GLN A 528 17.71 -3.90 18.69
C GLN A 528 17.51 -2.76 17.70
N ALA A 529 17.12 -1.59 18.21
CA ALA A 529 17.04 -0.38 17.42
C ALA A 529 18.41 -0.05 16.81
N PHE A 530 18.47 0.00 15.48
CA PHE A 530 19.66 0.46 14.78
C PHE A 530 19.58 1.98 14.60
N GLN A 531 20.54 2.71 15.17
CA GLN A 531 20.62 4.15 15.00
C GLN A 531 21.11 4.47 13.58
N GLN A 532 20.18 4.86 12.71
CA GLN A 532 20.50 5.31 11.38
C GLN A 532 21.10 6.72 11.43
N ARG A 533 22.11 6.97 10.60
CA ARG A 533 22.68 8.30 10.37
C ARG A 533 22.32 8.72 8.95
N ILE A 534 21.33 9.60 8.84
CA ILE A 534 20.82 10.10 7.56
C ILE A 534 21.19 11.57 7.45
N LEU A 535 21.87 11.95 6.38
CA LEU A 535 22.12 13.35 6.05
C LEU A 535 20.83 14.00 5.58
N ARG A 536 20.58 15.22 6.05
CA ARG A 536 19.47 16.06 5.61
C ARG A 536 20.01 17.43 5.24
N PRO A 537 19.40 18.11 4.27
CA PRO A 537 19.78 19.48 3.97
C PRO A 537 19.42 20.39 5.17
N PRO A 538 20.20 21.46 5.43
CA PRO A 538 19.85 22.43 6.46
C PRO A 538 18.54 23.14 6.11
N GLU A 539 17.85 23.69 7.11
CA GLU A 539 16.65 24.50 6.89
C GLU A 539 16.95 25.65 5.92
N GLY A 540 16.06 25.87 4.95
CA GLY A 540 16.24 26.90 3.91
C GLY A 540 17.29 26.59 2.84
N ALA A 541 17.93 25.42 2.84
CA ALA A 541 18.87 25.02 1.78
C ALA A 541 18.23 25.09 0.38
N SER A 542 16.97 24.67 0.28
CA SER A 542 16.15 24.76 -0.93
C SER A 542 15.73 26.18 -1.31
N SER A 543 15.96 27.18 -0.47
CA SER A 543 15.57 28.58 -0.70
C SER A 543 16.75 29.47 -1.11
N ARG A 544 17.99 28.93 -1.16
CA ARG A 544 19.19 29.69 -1.56
C ARG A 544 19.08 30.17 -3.00
N ILE A 545 19.12 31.49 -3.23
CA ILE A 545 18.90 32.16 -4.53
C ILE A 545 19.73 31.53 -5.65
N HIS A 546 21.00 31.25 -5.36
CA HIS A 546 21.90 30.58 -6.30
C HIS A 546 22.09 29.12 -5.89
N GLN A 547 21.36 28.21 -6.54
CA GLN A 547 21.69 26.80 -6.54
C GLN A 547 22.29 26.43 -7.90
N PRO A 548 23.44 25.73 -7.93
CA PRO A 548 23.97 25.23 -9.19
C PRO A 548 23.02 24.18 -9.79
N PRO A 549 22.89 24.08 -11.12
CA PRO A 549 22.13 22.98 -11.73
C PRO A 549 22.72 21.62 -11.33
N LEU A 550 21.88 20.59 -11.27
CA LEU A 550 22.33 19.22 -11.05
C LEU A 550 23.26 18.80 -12.19
N PRO A 551 24.53 18.49 -11.91
CA PRO A 551 25.47 18.13 -12.96
C PRO A 551 25.08 16.77 -13.57
N PRO A 552 25.33 16.55 -14.88
CA PRO A 552 25.18 15.24 -15.46
C PRO A 552 26.15 14.25 -14.79
N LEU A 553 25.66 13.06 -14.47
CA LEU A 553 26.48 12.01 -13.87
C LEU A 553 27.32 11.29 -14.92
N ASP A 554 28.58 11.02 -14.63
CA ASP A 554 29.43 10.21 -15.52
C ASP A 554 29.04 8.73 -15.45
N ALA A 555 28.44 8.23 -16.54
CA ALA A 555 27.97 6.85 -16.63
C ALA A 555 29.10 5.81 -16.50
N ALA A 556 30.31 6.11 -16.98
CA ALA A 556 31.44 5.19 -16.84
C ALA A 556 31.82 5.04 -15.37
N ARG A 557 31.88 6.15 -14.63
CA ARG A 557 32.19 6.14 -13.19
C ARG A 557 31.11 5.42 -12.38
N VAL A 558 29.83 5.62 -12.69
CA VAL A 558 28.74 4.85 -12.05
C VAL A 558 28.91 3.34 -12.29
N ARG A 559 29.18 2.93 -13.54
CA ARG A 559 29.41 1.51 -13.88
C ARG A 559 30.63 0.93 -13.18
N ASP A 560 31.72 1.70 -13.05
CA ASP A 560 32.93 1.25 -12.38
C ASP A 560 32.70 1.06 -10.88
N VAL A 561 31.98 1.98 -10.22
CA VAL A 561 31.57 1.82 -8.81
C VAL A 561 30.68 0.58 -8.65
N MET A 562 29.68 0.39 -9.52
CA MET A 562 28.82 -0.80 -9.48
C MET A 562 29.64 -2.10 -9.62
N ARG A 563 30.62 -2.13 -10.53
CA ARG A 563 31.52 -3.28 -10.72
C ARG A 563 32.40 -3.52 -9.51
N GLU A 564 32.97 -2.46 -8.94
CA GLU A 564 33.79 -2.55 -7.73
C GLU A 564 32.97 -3.12 -6.55
N VAL A 565 31.74 -2.66 -6.36
CA VAL A 565 30.88 -3.17 -5.30
C VAL A 565 30.50 -4.64 -5.52
N ALA A 566 30.19 -5.03 -6.75
CA ALA A 566 29.94 -6.43 -7.10
C ALA A 566 31.17 -7.32 -6.81
N GLN A 567 32.38 -6.86 -7.13
CA GLN A 567 33.63 -7.57 -6.83
C GLN A 567 33.92 -7.66 -5.33
N ARG A 568 33.66 -6.59 -4.56
CA ARG A 568 33.79 -6.62 -3.09
C ARG A 568 32.82 -7.61 -2.46
N SER A 569 31.60 -7.71 -3.00
CA SER A 569 30.61 -8.69 -2.57
C SER A 569 30.99 -10.13 -2.93
N ALA A 570 31.66 -10.34 -4.07
CA ALA A 570 32.15 -11.66 -4.48
C ALA A 570 33.40 -12.12 -3.69
N SER A 571 34.31 -11.19 -3.37
CA SER A 571 35.59 -11.49 -2.71
C SER A 571 35.49 -11.63 -1.19
N ASN A 572 34.46 -11.06 -0.55
CA ASN A 572 34.27 -11.16 0.89
C ASN A 572 32.90 -11.78 1.24
N PRO A 573 32.68 -13.09 1.01
CA PRO A 573 31.43 -13.76 1.38
C PRO A 573 31.19 -13.79 2.90
N LYS A 574 32.19 -13.42 3.72
CA LYS A 574 32.14 -13.34 5.20
C LYS A 574 31.86 -11.94 5.75
N GLY A 575 31.83 -10.89 4.92
CA GLY A 575 31.24 -9.58 5.28
C GLY A 575 29.70 -9.63 5.31
N ARG A 576 29.16 -10.75 4.83
CA ARG A 576 27.78 -11.16 5.00
C ARG A 576 27.58 -11.48 6.47
N VAL A 577 26.79 -10.63 7.14
CA VAL A 577 25.95 -11.05 8.27
C VAL A 577 26.78 -11.42 9.50
N VAL A 578 26.77 -10.57 10.53
CA VAL A 578 26.85 -11.11 11.89
C VAL A 578 25.60 -11.96 12.04
N SER A 579 25.73 -13.25 11.74
CA SER A 579 24.69 -14.23 12.03
C SER A 579 24.80 -14.41 13.51
N TYR A 580 23.96 -13.70 14.26
CA TYR A 580 23.34 -14.44 15.34
C TYR A 580 22.66 -15.62 14.66
N PRO A 581 22.92 -16.87 15.07
CA PRO A 581 22.10 -17.97 14.59
C PRO A 581 20.65 -17.50 14.72
N PRO A 582 19.75 -17.80 13.74
CA PRO A 582 18.34 -17.63 14.04
C PRO A 582 18.17 -18.30 15.39
N ALA A 583 17.75 -17.52 16.40
CA ALA A 583 17.14 -18.18 17.53
C ALA A 583 16.12 -19.09 16.84
N PRO A 584 16.19 -20.43 17.01
CA PRO A 584 15.02 -21.21 16.71
C PRO A 584 13.89 -20.42 17.34
N LEU A 585 12.81 -20.14 16.60
CA LEU A 585 11.55 -19.94 17.30
C LEU A 585 11.56 -21.05 18.34
N PRO A 586 11.64 -20.75 19.65
CA PRO A 586 11.74 -21.80 20.62
C PRO A 586 10.54 -22.68 20.28
N PRO A 587 10.72 -23.98 19.94
CA PRO A 587 9.57 -24.85 19.81
C PRO A 587 8.81 -24.60 21.10
N LEU A 588 7.57 -24.09 21.00
CA LEU A 588 6.78 -23.59 22.13
C LEU A 588 7.05 -24.50 23.31
N ASP A 589 7.95 -24.05 24.19
CA ASP A 589 8.49 -24.96 25.18
C ASP A 589 7.35 -25.11 26.16
N ALA A 590 6.70 -26.26 26.09
CA ALA A 590 5.59 -26.60 26.96
C ALA A 590 6.02 -26.48 28.43
N ALA A 591 7.31 -26.44 28.76
CA ALA A 591 7.82 -26.09 30.08
C ALA A 591 7.74 -24.56 30.36
N ARG A 592 8.17 -23.68 29.45
CA ARG A 592 8.00 -22.21 29.60
C ARG A 592 6.54 -21.76 29.63
N VAL A 593 5.67 -22.37 28.81
CA VAL A 593 4.22 -22.15 28.86
C VAL A 593 3.65 -22.70 30.18
N ARG A 594 4.15 -23.84 30.68
CA ARG A 594 3.77 -24.37 32.00
C ARG A 594 4.26 -23.50 33.15
N ASP A 595 5.43 -22.87 33.04
CA ASP A 595 6.00 -22.04 34.10
C ASP A 595 5.30 -20.68 34.15
N VAL A 596 4.96 -20.08 32.99
CA VAL A 596 4.06 -18.92 32.92
C VAL A 596 2.65 -19.29 33.43
N MET A 597 2.11 -20.46 33.08
CA MET A 597 0.83 -20.95 33.62
C MET A 597 0.91 -21.26 35.13
N ARG A 598 2.07 -21.68 35.66
CA ARG A 598 2.30 -21.87 37.10
C ARG A 598 2.41 -20.54 37.83
N GLU A 599 3.06 -19.53 37.25
CA GLU A 599 3.13 -18.17 37.81
C GLU A 599 1.74 -17.51 37.84
N VAL A 600 0.95 -17.72 36.78
CA VAL A 600 -0.45 -17.29 36.68
C VAL A 600 -1.34 -18.06 37.68
N ALA A 601 -1.14 -19.38 37.82
CA ALA A 601 -1.84 -20.19 38.82
C ALA A 601 -1.47 -19.81 40.26
N GLN A 602 -0.21 -19.45 40.53
CA GLN A 602 0.24 -18.96 41.84
C GLN A 602 -0.35 -17.59 42.17
N ARG A 603 -0.52 -16.70 41.18
CA ARG A 603 -1.23 -15.42 41.36
C ARG A 603 -2.74 -15.60 41.57
N SER A 604 -3.34 -16.61 40.93
CA SER A 604 -4.76 -16.95 41.06
C SER A 604 -5.11 -17.76 42.33
N ALA A 605 -4.13 -18.42 42.97
CA ALA A 605 -4.29 -19.18 44.22
C ALA A 605 -4.57 -18.32 45.48
N SER A 606 -4.59 -16.98 45.34
CA SER A 606 -4.94 -16.05 46.41
C SER A 606 -6.46 -15.95 46.67
N ASN A 607 -7.30 -16.66 45.90
CA ASN A 607 -8.75 -16.61 46.03
C ASN A 607 -9.37 -18.01 46.30
N PRO A 608 -9.77 -18.33 47.56
CA PRO A 608 -10.08 -19.70 47.99
C PRO A 608 -11.40 -20.29 47.44
N LYS A 609 -12.09 -19.64 46.50
CA LYS A 609 -13.35 -20.14 45.91
C LYS A 609 -13.18 -21.00 44.64
N TYR A 610 -11.98 -21.09 44.05
CA TYR A 610 -11.77 -21.75 42.75
C TYR A 610 -11.25 -23.21 42.80
N VAL A 611 -10.89 -23.75 43.96
CA VAL A 611 -10.20 -25.06 44.06
C VAL A 611 -11.13 -26.28 43.93
N SER A 612 -12.44 -26.12 44.10
CA SER A 612 -13.38 -27.27 44.07
C SER A 612 -13.72 -27.79 42.66
N CYS A 613 -13.71 -26.92 41.64
CA CYS A 613 -14.16 -27.31 40.28
C CYS A 613 -13.11 -28.04 39.42
N VAL A 614 -11.82 -27.92 39.73
CA VAL A 614 -10.75 -28.48 38.85
C VAL A 614 -10.47 -29.96 39.12
N LEU A 615 -10.79 -30.48 40.30
CA LEU A 615 -10.50 -31.88 40.65
C LEU A 615 -11.56 -32.88 40.17
N HIS A 616 -12.77 -32.43 39.79
CA HIS A 616 -13.84 -33.33 39.31
C HIS A 616 -13.77 -33.67 37.81
N SER A 617 -13.07 -32.88 36.97
CA SER A 617 -13.02 -33.15 35.51
C SER A 617 -11.88 -34.08 35.08
N ASN A 618 -10.80 -34.21 35.87
CA ASN A 618 -9.67 -35.08 35.54
C ASN A 618 -9.90 -36.57 35.87
N ALA A 619 -10.90 -36.90 36.69
CA ALA A 619 -11.22 -38.30 37.02
C ALA A 619 -12.04 -39.02 35.92
N SER A 620 -12.76 -38.27 35.07
CA SER A 620 -13.68 -38.83 34.07
C SER A 620 -13.03 -39.09 32.70
N TYR A 621 -11.93 -38.43 32.35
CA TYR A 621 -11.23 -38.65 31.08
C TYR A 621 -10.25 -39.86 31.08
N GLY A 622 -9.86 -40.37 32.25
CA GLY A 622 -8.88 -41.46 32.39
C GLY A 622 -9.43 -42.88 32.22
N ARG A 623 -10.75 -43.10 32.15
CA ARG A 623 -11.34 -44.46 32.16
C ARG A 623 -11.89 -44.99 30.83
N GLN A 624 -11.84 -44.22 29.74
CA GLN A 624 -12.45 -44.65 28.46
C GLN A 624 -11.47 -45.11 27.36
N ARG A 625 -10.15 -45.19 27.63
CA ARG A 625 -9.15 -45.58 26.61
C ARG A 625 -8.51 -46.97 26.80
N ALA A 626 -9.06 -47.84 27.66
CA ALA A 626 -8.50 -49.17 27.94
C ALA A 626 -9.44 -50.37 27.69
N ARG A 627 -10.48 -50.22 26.87
CA ARG A 627 -11.32 -51.35 26.44
C ARG A 627 -11.72 -51.23 24.97
N ARG A 628 -10.85 -51.73 24.08
CA ARG A 628 -11.18 -52.25 22.73
C ARG A 628 -9.91 -52.87 22.15
N LEU A 629 -9.51 -54.02 22.70
CA LEU A 629 -8.76 -55.04 21.98
C LEU A 629 -9.72 -56.20 21.79
N VAL A 630 -9.98 -56.50 20.53
CA VAL A 630 -10.99 -57.43 20.03
C VAL A 630 -10.48 -58.87 20.19
N SER A 631 -11.27 -59.69 20.87
CA SER A 631 -11.18 -61.15 20.84
C SER A 631 -11.77 -61.67 19.53
N THR A 632 -11.03 -62.50 18.80
CA THR A 632 -11.59 -63.40 17.78
C THR A 632 -11.17 -64.83 18.09
N SER A 633 -12.14 -65.72 18.25
CA SER A 633 -11.98 -67.17 18.20
C SER A 633 -13.22 -67.78 17.53
N PRO A 634 -13.10 -68.94 16.83
CA PRO A 634 -14.03 -69.38 15.78
C PRO A 634 -15.12 -70.33 16.29
N PRO A 635 -16.15 -70.66 15.49
CA PRO A 635 -17.24 -71.53 15.91
C PRO A 635 -16.91 -73.02 15.70
N SER A 636 -17.25 -73.84 16.69
CA SER A 636 -17.30 -75.30 16.59
C SER A 636 -18.71 -75.78 16.25
N ARG A 637 -18.76 -76.77 15.36
CA ARG A 637 -19.93 -77.56 14.94
C ARG A 637 -20.79 -78.05 16.11
N HIS A 638 -22.10 -77.84 16.06
CA HIS A 638 -23.11 -78.83 15.69
C HIS A 638 -24.51 -78.21 15.68
#